data_AF-A0A938I9H2-F1
#
_entry.id   AF-A0A938I9H2-F1
#
_cell.length_a   1.000
_cell.length_b   1.000
_cell.length_c   1.000
_cell.angle_alpha   90.00
_cell.angle_beta   90.00
_cell.angle_gamma   90.00
#
_symmetry.space_group_name_H-M   'P 1'
#
loop_
_entity.id
_entity.type
_entity.pdbx_description
1 polymer ?
#
loop_
_entity_poly.entity_id
_entity_poly.type
_entity_poly.pdbx_seq_one_letter_code
_entity_poly.pdbx_strand_id
1 'polypeptide(L)'
;MKQLLLTTVVLLAESALAIAAEPISFIDDVQPLLIGKCVSCHGPDKQEGGLRLDSLAAAREGGEQGSAVVPGDVAKSLLVKAISFRDPNLQMPPKQKLSDKEIATLTEWVKAGARWPEPVVVLFEDEPQFLAVLTSGNGKGRLVTENTYSGKAALGITPLQRDNPKIPNWNFPIREKPGAGEFRYLRLAWKKRGTGSVMLEIAQNGNWPDAKVAKGRYFAGPNTTGWAAISVGEKAPADWKVETFDLWQDIGEFTFTGCAPTCDRGEEAFFDAMILGPTIESLDAYRAGSSSYLVPGKPTSPSNDNIGDAFTDRRNPVRKAFGGKRLDLWSLKAPVSSAKSIDKLVLAALAKEKAEFAPEADPRTLIRRLSFDLLGLPPTYDEVVAFEKECRSDKASAYNKLVDRLLASPRYGERQARLWLDVVRYADTNGYERDEFRPLIYQYRDYVIRSFNQDKPYDQFIREQLAGDELRLSRMGTPARLSEEIQTAKSGHPTTTDEDLLLATGFLRLGQWDSTASIFQEEPRLRAEMMADLTNTTASAFLGMTFSCCQCHDHKYDPLTQADHFRLRAFFAAVQDKNDTVISSSAELAEIKQHNESLDAQAEPFKKEQAALLDAARERVANERRSKLPEDVRKLLDTDPGKRDDATKKKLQPVLDQLKVNDNDARAGFDEAAKKRDDELTQQINAFNAKNREPRKGMTAQDSGPTAPTTHIFYQGDFASPRDAVEPGFPSVFTPATAVVSPPSDNTTGRRLALAEWIVSANNPWTARVIVNRIWQQHFGTGLVATPNDFGFSGARPSHPELLDTLAVEFMQRGWSIKDLHRTIVLSATYRQSSAVRSPAFRRSGASANQPAGQSQVAENRLTPELQTSVRRLDAETLRDALLSVSGLLKPYDAGKPLWPPVPQELLHAQPAILEAEKGGDGGRMQGWYENSLEETDVRSVFLIRKRCLPIPFLQAFDLPDTTVSCARRDTTVVAPQALMLLNSQEGIRYAKALADNTVPQEQFLDFNNEAITRNVINSLFQRVLTRSATDEELELATAMLRRHRGEHAKKHAPTEASRRSLIDLCRAVCNLSEFAYVD
;
A
#
# COMPACT_ATOMS: atom_id res chain seq x y z
N MET A 1 60.27 -31.01 -2.65
CA MET A 1 60.89 -29.86 -3.36
C MET A 1 60.16 -29.63 -4.67
N LYS A 2 60.32 -28.43 -5.25
CA LYS A 2 60.46 -28.11 -6.68
C LYS A 2 60.37 -29.29 -7.68
N GLN A 3 59.74 -29.16 -8.86
CA GLN A 3 59.25 -27.95 -9.54
C GLN A 3 58.02 -28.30 -10.40
N LEU A 4 57.06 -27.37 -10.51
CA LEU A 4 56.63 -26.70 -11.74
C LEU A 4 56.41 -27.63 -12.95
N LEU A 5 55.20 -27.76 -13.51
CA LEU A 5 54.28 -26.69 -13.94
C LEU A 5 55.02 -25.68 -14.84
N LEU A 6 55.06 -25.95 -16.15
CA LEU A 6 54.98 -24.88 -17.15
C LEU A 6 54.59 -25.42 -18.54
N THR A 7 53.42 -25.00 -19.02
CA THR A 7 53.11 -24.54 -20.40
C THR A 7 53.48 -25.40 -21.61
N THR A 8 52.56 -25.45 -22.59
CA THR A 8 52.70 -24.63 -23.81
C THR A 8 51.34 -24.35 -24.45
N VAL A 9 50.85 -23.10 -24.45
CA VAL A 9 49.70 -22.69 -25.28
C VAL A 9 49.69 -21.20 -25.66
N VAL A 10 49.94 -20.91 -26.96
CA VAL A 10 50.07 -19.61 -27.69
C VAL A 10 50.08 -19.96 -29.21
N LEU A 11 49.48 -19.28 -30.21
CA LEU A 11 48.51 -18.16 -30.29
C LEU A 11 47.72 -18.22 -31.64
N LEU A 12 46.76 -17.31 -31.79
CA LEU A 12 45.78 -17.09 -32.89
C LEU A 12 46.25 -16.92 -34.36
N ALA A 13 45.34 -17.33 -35.27
CA ALA A 13 44.91 -16.67 -36.52
C ALA A 13 43.52 -17.28 -36.91
N GLU A 14 42.61 -16.75 -37.74
CA GLU A 14 42.46 -15.47 -38.49
C GLU A 14 40.93 -15.16 -38.62
N SER A 15 40.44 -14.44 -39.64
CA SER A 15 39.10 -13.81 -39.67
C SER A 15 38.26 -14.00 -40.96
N ALA A 16 36.94 -13.72 -40.87
CA ALA A 16 35.94 -13.63 -41.95
C ALA A 16 34.67 -12.90 -41.45
N LEU A 17 33.69 -12.61 -42.34
CA LEU A 17 32.46 -11.84 -42.03
C LEU A 17 31.54 -12.50 -40.97
N ALA A 18 31.05 -11.70 -40.02
CA ALA A 18 29.75 -11.90 -39.35
C ALA A 18 29.29 -10.63 -38.59
N ILE A 19 28.04 -10.63 -38.12
CA ILE A 19 27.46 -9.63 -37.20
C ILE A 19 28.34 -9.50 -35.96
N ALA A 20 28.62 -8.27 -35.51
CA ALA A 20 29.25 -8.02 -34.22
C ALA A 20 28.33 -8.46 -33.08
N ALA A 21 28.61 -9.65 -32.53
CA ALA A 21 27.95 -10.16 -31.33
C ALA A 21 28.23 -9.25 -30.13
N GLU A 22 27.36 -9.27 -29.11
CA GLU A 22 27.67 -8.64 -27.84
C GLU A 22 28.93 -9.29 -27.24
N PRO A 23 29.85 -8.50 -26.63
CA PRO A 23 31.11 -9.04 -26.12
C PRO A 23 30.82 -9.97 -24.93
N ILE A 24 31.05 -11.26 -25.15
CA ILE A 24 30.68 -12.35 -24.24
C ILE A 24 31.13 -12.07 -22.81
N SER A 25 30.18 -12.03 -21.89
CA SER A 25 30.41 -11.79 -20.47
C SER A 25 30.91 -13.05 -19.79
N PHE A 26 32.03 -12.95 -19.08
CA PHE A 26 32.51 -14.10 -18.32
C PHE A 26 31.51 -14.53 -17.24
N ILE A 27 30.96 -13.58 -16.49
CA ILE A 27 30.06 -13.85 -15.36
C ILE A 27 28.70 -14.37 -15.84
N ASP A 28 28.16 -13.80 -16.92
CA ASP A 28 26.77 -14.06 -17.34
C ASP A 28 26.67 -15.22 -18.36
N ASP A 29 27.63 -15.36 -19.28
CA ASP A 29 27.55 -16.34 -20.38
C ASP A 29 28.43 -17.59 -20.18
N VAL A 30 29.57 -17.45 -19.50
CA VAL A 30 30.64 -18.47 -19.50
C VAL A 30 30.71 -19.23 -18.18
N GLN A 31 30.77 -18.51 -17.06
CA GLN A 31 30.83 -19.07 -15.71
C GLN A 31 29.66 -20.04 -15.44
N PRO A 32 28.41 -19.79 -15.86
CA PRO A 32 27.31 -20.75 -15.69
C PRO A 32 27.50 -22.04 -16.50
N LEU A 33 28.13 -21.97 -17.69
CA LEU A 33 28.43 -23.15 -18.50
C LEU A 33 29.56 -23.99 -17.88
N LEU A 34 30.65 -23.35 -17.43
CA LEU A 34 31.74 -24.05 -16.75
C LEU A 34 31.24 -24.73 -15.48
N ILE A 35 30.52 -24.00 -14.61
CA ILE A 35 29.95 -24.55 -13.38
C ILE A 35 28.95 -25.68 -13.69
N GLY A 36 27.98 -25.44 -14.59
CA GLY A 36 26.88 -26.36 -14.85
C GLY A 36 27.19 -27.57 -15.73
N LYS A 37 28.35 -27.61 -16.42
CA LYS A 37 28.71 -28.67 -17.38
C LYS A 37 30.09 -29.30 -17.17
N CYS A 38 30.98 -28.64 -16.42
CA CYS A 38 32.39 -29.06 -16.34
C CYS A 38 32.90 -29.22 -14.89
N VAL A 39 32.62 -28.27 -14.00
CA VAL A 39 33.19 -28.22 -12.63
C VAL A 39 32.79 -29.42 -11.76
N SER A 40 31.70 -30.14 -12.06
CA SER A 40 31.34 -31.38 -11.36
C SER A 40 32.32 -32.54 -11.56
N CYS A 41 33.15 -32.50 -12.60
CA CYS A 41 34.21 -33.49 -12.90
C CYS A 41 35.60 -32.84 -13.05
N HIS A 42 35.67 -31.51 -13.17
CA HIS A 42 36.88 -30.71 -13.35
C HIS A 42 36.87 -29.48 -12.42
N GLY A 43 36.55 -29.70 -11.16
CA GLY A 43 36.45 -28.69 -10.08
C GLY A 43 37.43 -28.98 -8.94
N PRO A 44 37.40 -28.20 -7.84
CA PRO A 44 38.32 -28.42 -6.73
C PRO A 44 38.26 -29.85 -6.17
N ASP A 45 37.05 -30.37 -5.95
CA ASP A 45 36.82 -31.66 -5.27
C ASP A 45 36.99 -32.89 -6.18
N LYS A 46 36.92 -32.71 -7.51
CA LYS A 46 37.05 -33.80 -8.48
C LYS A 46 37.67 -33.32 -9.79
N GLN A 47 38.74 -33.98 -10.20
CA GLN A 47 39.64 -33.56 -11.27
C GLN A 47 39.92 -34.73 -12.22
N GLU A 48 38.90 -35.20 -12.94
CA GLU A 48 39.02 -36.30 -13.90
C GLU A 48 39.98 -35.90 -15.03
N GLY A 49 40.93 -36.79 -15.36
CA GLY A 49 42.04 -36.47 -16.28
C GLY A 49 42.92 -35.31 -15.80
N GLY A 50 42.98 -35.05 -14.48
CA GLY A 50 43.79 -33.98 -13.87
C GLY A 50 43.30 -32.54 -14.12
N LEU A 51 42.17 -32.34 -14.79
CA LEU A 51 41.74 -31.03 -15.26
C LEU A 51 40.92 -30.23 -14.22
N ARG A 52 41.16 -28.91 -14.17
CA ARG A 52 40.44 -27.89 -13.38
C ARG A 52 39.91 -26.76 -14.29
N LEU A 53 38.67 -26.32 -14.07
CA LEU A 53 37.97 -25.30 -14.89
C LEU A 53 37.23 -24.24 -14.06
N ASP A 54 37.57 -24.12 -12.78
CA ASP A 54 37.02 -23.19 -11.78
C ASP A 54 37.81 -21.87 -11.65
N SER A 55 38.98 -21.76 -12.29
CA SER A 55 39.77 -20.52 -12.38
C SER A 55 40.49 -20.40 -13.72
N LEU A 56 40.75 -19.16 -14.19
CA LEU A 56 41.49 -18.93 -15.43
C LEU A 56 42.91 -19.48 -15.39
N ALA A 57 43.56 -19.48 -14.21
CA ALA A 57 44.90 -20.03 -14.03
C ALA A 57 44.90 -21.55 -14.25
N ALA A 58 44.02 -22.28 -13.55
CA ALA A 58 43.96 -23.74 -13.65
C ALA A 58 43.44 -24.22 -15.02
N ALA A 59 42.52 -23.47 -15.64
CA ALA A 59 42.05 -23.75 -17.01
C ALA A 59 43.15 -23.57 -18.07
N ARG A 60 44.07 -22.62 -17.86
CA ARG A 60 45.29 -22.44 -18.68
C ARG A 60 46.35 -23.50 -18.41
N GLU A 61 46.41 -24.05 -17.20
CA GLU A 61 47.33 -25.14 -16.85
C GLU A 61 46.90 -26.44 -17.56
N GLY A 62 45.67 -26.92 -17.30
CA GLY A 62 45.09 -28.08 -17.98
C GLY A 62 45.00 -29.35 -17.14
N GLY A 63 45.15 -30.49 -17.80
CA GLY A 63 45.17 -31.83 -17.21
C GLY A 63 46.16 -32.77 -17.91
N GLU A 64 46.01 -34.08 -17.71
CA GLU A 64 46.93 -35.15 -18.16
C GLU A 64 47.24 -35.15 -19.67
N GLN A 65 46.34 -34.62 -20.49
CA GLN A 65 46.52 -34.52 -21.95
C GLN A 65 46.97 -33.12 -22.43
N GLY A 66 47.07 -32.14 -21.52
CA GLY A 66 47.52 -30.77 -21.81
C GLY A 66 46.55 -29.67 -21.38
N SER A 67 46.87 -28.42 -21.77
CA SER A 67 46.14 -27.20 -21.41
C SER A 67 44.75 -27.12 -22.05
N ALA A 68 43.75 -26.78 -21.24
CA ALA A 68 42.35 -26.80 -21.68
C ALA A 68 41.90 -25.51 -22.36
N VAL A 69 42.28 -24.34 -21.83
CA VAL A 69 41.89 -23.02 -22.33
C VAL A 69 43.11 -22.19 -22.71
N VAL A 70 43.15 -21.72 -23.94
CA VAL A 70 44.15 -20.75 -24.41
C VAL A 70 43.49 -19.40 -24.69
N PRO A 71 43.94 -18.31 -24.05
CA PRO A 71 43.56 -16.97 -24.46
C PRO A 71 43.80 -16.77 -25.97
N GLY A 72 42.72 -16.58 -26.72
CA GLY A 72 42.72 -16.48 -28.18
C GLY A 72 42.74 -17.83 -28.92
N ASP A 73 43.70 -18.71 -28.65
CA ASP A 73 43.97 -19.89 -29.49
C ASP A 73 42.97 -21.05 -29.27
N VAL A 74 41.86 -20.98 -30.00
CA VAL A 74 40.84 -22.02 -30.10
C VAL A 74 41.43 -23.38 -30.53
N ALA A 75 42.41 -23.40 -31.44
CA ALA A 75 42.90 -24.63 -32.04
C ALA A 75 43.77 -25.46 -31.07
N LYS A 76 44.44 -24.80 -30.12
CA LYS A 76 45.23 -25.45 -29.06
C LYS A 76 44.45 -25.64 -27.74
N SER A 77 43.22 -25.13 -27.65
CA SER A 77 42.36 -25.29 -26.47
C SER A 77 41.74 -26.68 -26.43
N LEU A 78 42.28 -27.60 -25.62
CA LEU A 78 41.73 -28.95 -25.50
C LEU A 78 40.28 -29.00 -24.99
N LEU A 79 39.82 -27.98 -24.25
CA LEU A 79 38.42 -27.81 -23.91
C LEU A 79 37.57 -27.77 -25.20
N VAL A 80 37.91 -26.89 -26.15
CA VAL A 80 37.17 -26.76 -27.41
C VAL A 80 37.30 -28.03 -28.26
N LYS A 81 38.48 -28.68 -28.28
CA LYS A 81 38.66 -29.95 -29.00
C LYS A 81 37.74 -31.05 -28.44
N ALA A 82 37.74 -31.26 -27.13
CA ALA A 82 36.98 -32.34 -26.48
C ALA A 82 35.46 -32.12 -26.55
N ILE A 83 34.98 -30.88 -26.41
CA ILE A 83 33.54 -30.57 -26.57
C ILE A 83 33.07 -30.63 -28.02
N SER A 84 33.97 -30.49 -29.00
CA SER A 84 33.63 -30.62 -30.43
C SER A 84 33.27 -32.05 -30.85
N PHE A 85 33.71 -33.06 -30.09
CA PHE A 85 33.59 -34.51 -30.40
C PHE A 85 34.26 -34.96 -31.72
N ARG A 86 35.07 -34.11 -32.38
CA ARG A 86 35.71 -34.41 -33.67
C ARG A 86 36.87 -35.41 -33.58
N ASP A 87 37.33 -35.73 -32.37
CA ASP A 87 38.30 -36.78 -32.09
C ASP A 87 37.57 -37.99 -31.48
N PRO A 88 37.62 -39.20 -32.05
CA PRO A 88 36.94 -40.37 -31.49
C PRO A 88 37.56 -40.86 -30.18
N ASN A 89 38.77 -40.42 -29.82
CA ASN A 89 39.47 -40.83 -28.60
C ASN A 89 39.42 -39.78 -27.48
N LEU A 90 38.86 -38.58 -27.74
CA LEU A 90 38.77 -37.50 -26.75
C LEU A 90 37.45 -36.72 -26.91
N GLN A 91 36.46 -37.09 -26.11
CA GLN A 91 35.09 -36.57 -26.16
C GLN A 91 34.58 -36.26 -24.75
N MET A 92 34.24 -34.99 -24.48
CA MET A 92 33.80 -34.51 -23.16
C MET A 92 32.65 -33.51 -23.28
N PRO A 93 31.59 -33.56 -22.44
CA PRO A 93 31.30 -34.56 -21.42
C PRO A 93 30.99 -35.94 -22.03
N PRO A 94 31.54 -37.05 -21.51
CA PRO A 94 31.60 -38.33 -22.24
C PRO A 94 30.25 -39.05 -22.34
N LYS A 95 29.20 -38.52 -21.69
CA LYS A 95 27.83 -39.04 -21.75
C LYS A 95 26.95 -38.33 -22.79
N GLN A 96 27.28 -37.08 -23.13
CA GLN A 96 26.49 -36.27 -24.06
C GLN A 96 27.32 -35.06 -24.54
N LYS A 97 27.45 -34.89 -25.86
CA LYS A 97 28.03 -33.69 -26.47
C LYS A 97 27.21 -32.44 -26.10
N LEU A 98 27.90 -31.35 -25.78
CA LEU A 98 27.30 -30.02 -25.64
C LEU A 98 26.62 -29.56 -26.94
N SER A 99 25.62 -28.68 -26.84
CA SER A 99 24.98 -28.10 -28.03
C SER A 99 25.97 -27.21 -28.79
N ASP A 100 25.81 -27.12 -30.12
CA ASP A 100 26.72 -26.31 -30.93
C ASP A 100 26.68 -24.80 -30.55
N LYS A 101 25.62 -24.33 -29.88
CA LYS A 101 25.57 -22.99 -29.27
C LYS A 101 26.42 -22.88 -28.00
N GLU A 102 26.33 -23.82 -27.06
CA GLU A 102 27.19 -23.84 -25.85
C GLU A 102 28.66 -23.95 -26.24
N ILE A 103 28.96 -24.78 -27.25
CA ILE A 103 30.30 -24.91 -27.85
C ILE A 103 30.73 -23.58 -28.47
N ALA A 104 29.87 -22.91 -29.23
CA ALA A 104 30.17 -21.60 -29.82
C ALA A 104 30.42 -20.52 -28.76
N THR A 105 29.62 -20.44 -27.68
CA THR A 105 29.84 -19.48 -26.57
C THR A 105 31.20 -19.70 -25.91
N LEU A 106 31.55 -20.94 -25.55
CA LEU A 106 32.86 -21.26 -24.97
C LEU A 106 34.00 -20.99 -25.96
N THR A 107 33.80 -21.30 -27.25
CA THR A 107 34.79 -21.07 -28.32
C THR A 107 35.05 -19.59 -28.57
N GLU A 108 34.01 -18.76 -28.65
CA GLU A 108 34.13 -17.31 -28.85
C GLU A 108 34.64 -16.60 -27.60
N TRP A 109 34.33 -17.07 -26.38
CA TRP A 109 34.98 -16.57 -25.16
C TRP A 109 36.49 -16.83 -25.16
N VAL A 110 36.91 -18.05 -25.48
CA VAL A 110 38.31 -18.43 -25.66
C VAL A 110 38.97 -17.51 -26.69
N LYS A 111 38.37 -17.37 -27.88
CA LYS A 111 38.80 -16.48 -28.98
C LYS A 111 38.88 -15.00 -28.60
N ALA A 112 37.98 -14.51 -27.73
CA ALA A 112 37.98 -13.14 -27.20
C ALA A 112 39.05 -12.87 -26.12
N GLY A 113 39.93 -13.84 -25.87
CA GLY A 113 41.05 -13.76 -24.93
C GLY A 113 40.83 -14.48 -23.60
N ALA A 114 39.80 -15.32 -23.48
CA ALA A 114 39.42 -16.04 -22.26
C ALA A 114 39.38 -15.11 -21.02
N ARG A 115 38.75 -13.94 -21.17
CA ARG A 115 38.69 -12.90 -20.14
C ARG A 115 37.97 -13.42 -18.89
N TRP A 116 38.50 -13.10 -17.71
CA TRP A 116 38.00 -13.53 -16.40
C TRP A 116 38.30 -12.38 -15.41
N PRO A 117 37.36 -11.94 -14.55
CA PRO A 117 37.60 -10.85 -13.61
C PRO A 117 38.50 -11.28 -12.44
N GLU A 118 39.29 -10.36 -11.90
CA GLU A 118 40.13 -10.66 -10.74
C GLU A 118 39.29 -10.76 -9.44
N PRO A 119 39.64 -11.66 -8.50
CA PRO A 119 38.98 -11.73 -7.20
C PRO A 119 39.25 -10.48 -6.36
N VAL A 120 38.28 -10.03 -5.56
CA VAL A 120 38.55 -9.00 -4.54
C VAL A 120 39.30 -9.66 -3.38
N VAL A 121 40.46 -9.09 -3.02
CA VAL A 121 41.24 -9.53 -1.86
C VAL A 121 40.49 -9.19 -0.58
N VAL A 122 40.13 -10.22 0.20
CA VAL A 122 39.66 -10.05 1.58
C VAL A 122 40.89 -9.93 2.47
N LEU A 123 41.11 -8.76 3.07
CA LEU A 123 42.35 -8.47 3.82
C LEU A 123 42.37 -9.00 5.26
N PHE A 124 41.24 -9.45 5.83
CA PHE A 124 41.09 -9.68 7.27
C PHE A 124 40.24 -10.93 7.63
N GLU A 125 40.60 -12.12 7.12
CA GLU A 125 40.01 -13.36 7.66
C GLU A 125 40.69 -13.86 8.95
N ASP A 126 42.01 -13.68 9.11
CA ASP A 126 42.78 -14.40 10.15
C ASP A 126 43.80 -13.55 10.98
N GLU A 127 43.69 -12.21 11.07
CA GLU A 127 44.64 -11.44 11.92
C GLU A 127 44.29 -11.57 13.42
N PRO A 128 45.03 -12.36 14.23
CA PRO A 128 44.55 -12.79 15.53
C PRO A 128 44.65 -11.69 16.59
N GLN A 129 45.56 -10.72 16.42
CA GLN A 129 45.76 -9.65 17.40
C GLN A 129 44.58 -8.67 17.39
N PHE A 130 44.09 -8.32 16.20
CA PHE A 130 42.95 -7.43 16.03
C PHE A 130 41.66 -8.07 16.58
N LEU A 131 41.43 -9.35 16.28
CA LEU A 131 40.32 -10.11 16.86
C LEU A 131 40.45 -10.21 18.39
N ALA A 132 41.62 -10.54 18.93
CA ALA A 132 41.82 -10.71 20.37
C ALA A 132 41.58 -9.42 21.18
N VAL A 133 41.89 -8.24 20.61
CA VAL A 133 41.58 -6.94 21.22
C VAL A 133 40.07 -6.68 21.24
N LEU A 134 39.34 -7.08 20.19
CA LEU A 134 37.89 -6.86 20.10
C LEU A 134 37.05 -7.92 20.84
N THR A 135 37.57 -9.14 21.06
CA THR A 135 36.87 -10.22 21.77
C THR A 135 37.34 -10.43 23.21
N SER A 136 38.17 -9.55 23.79
CA SER A 136 38.72 -9.75 25.14
C SER A 136 37.67 -9.77 26.26
N GLY A 137 36.47 -9.23 25.99
CA GLY A 137 35.32 -9.19 26.92
C GLY A 137 34.18 -10.15 26.55
N ASN A 138 34.46 -11.44 26.31
CA ASN A 138 33.48 -12.50 25.99
C ASN A 138 32.65 -12.34 24.69
N GLY A 139 32.75 -11.22 23.97
CA GLY A 139 32.08 -11.01 22.69
C GLY A 139 32.55 -11.97 21.58
N LYS A 140 31.66 -12.28 20.63
CA LYS A 140 32.01 -13.02 19.40
C LYS A 140 31.89 -12.10 18.19
N GLY A 141 33.00 -11.88 17.50
CA GLY A 141 33.04 -11.21 16.20
C GLY A 141 32.86 -12.19 15.03
N ARG A 142 32.27 -11.72 13.94
CA ARG A 142 32.18 -12.42 12.65
C ARG A 142 32.28 -11.43 11.50
N LEU A 143 33.10 -11.75 10.50
CA LEU A 143 33.09 -11.05 9.21
C LEU A 143 31.88 -11.49 8.37
N VAL A 144 31.19 -10.53 7.78
CA VAL A 144 30.05 -10.72 6.88
C VAL A 144 30.41 -10.10 5.52
N THR A 145 30.60 -10.96 4.53
CA THR A 145 30.82 -10.60 3.13
C THR A 145 29.64 -11.10 2.29
N GLU A 146 29.03 -10.22 1.49
CA GLU A 146 27.88 -10.62 0.64
C GLU A 146 28.33 -11.30 -0.67
N ASN A 147 29.50 -10.92 -1.21
CA ASN A 147 30.08 -11.48 -2.43
C ASN A 147 31.56 -11.04 -2.56
N THR A 148 32.48 -11.99 -2.82
CA THR A 148 33.93 -11.77 -3.05
C THR A 148 34.28 -11.06 -4.37
N TYR A 149 33.28 -10.60 -5.12
CA TYR A 149 33.42 -9.71 -6.28
C TYR A 149 32.66 -8.38 -6.10
N SER A 150 32.00 -8.13 -4.95
CA SER A 150 31.22 -6.90 -4.71
C SER A 150 31.82 -5.95 -3.66
N GLY A 151 32.99 -6.26 -3.10
CA GLY A 151 33.74 -5.35 -2.23
C GLY A 151 33.06 -4.92 -0.93
N LYS A 152 32.04 -5.66 -0.44
CA LYS A 152 31.39 -5.40 0.85
C LYS A 152 31.87 -6.37 1.92
N ALA A 153 32.41 -5.83 3.01
CA ALA A 153 32.69 -6.55 4.24
C ALA A 153 32.21 -5.72 5.44
N ALA A 154 31.67 -6.39 6.46
CA ALA A 154 31.34 -5.80 7.75
C ALA A 154 31.76 -6.74 8.88
N LEU A 155 32.39 -6.21 9.93
CA LEU A 155 32.65 -6.97 11.16
C LEU A 155 31.47 -6.72 12.11
N GLY A 156 30.72 -7.79 12.45
CA GLY A 156 29.62 -7.73 13.40
C GLY A 156 29.96 -8.45 14.70
N ILE A 157 29.66 -7.83 15.84
CA ILE A 157 29.82 -8.42 17.18
C ILE A 157 28.43 -8.69 17.81
N THR A 158 28.34 -9.73 18.64
CA THR A 158 27.09 -10.22 19.26
C THR A 158 27.01 -9.74 20.73
N PRO A 159 25.86 -9.28 21.26
CA PRO A 159 24.49 -9.39 20.74
C PRO A 159 24.02 -8.26 19.80
N LEU A 160 23.17 -8.62 18.85
CA LEU A 160 22.49 -7.67 17.95
C LEU A 160 21.38 -6.89 18.69
N GLN A 161 21.37 -5.56 18.54
CA GLN A 161 20.20 -4.72 18.84
C GLN A 161 19.64 -4.06 17.56
N ARG A 162 18.59 -3.24 17.72
CA ARG A 162 17.86 -2.61 16.60
C ARG A 162 18.41 -1.21 16.32
N ASP A 163 18.52 -0.92 15.03
CA ASP A 163 18.95 0.34 14.40
C ASP A 163 20.42 0.76 14.64
N ASN A 164 21.10 1.13 13.55
CA ASN A 164 22.50 1.58 13.55
C ASN A 164 22.55 3.12 13.53
N PRO A 165 22.76 3.82 14.65
CA PRO A 165 22.85 5.28 14.69
C PRO A 165 24.14 5.76 14.03
N LYS A 166 24.03 6.34 12.82
CA LYS A 166 25.17 6.98 12.14
C LYS A 166 25.65 8.21 12.93
N ILE A 167 26.96 8.39 13.03
CA ILE A 167 27.54 9.60 13.61
C ILE A 167 27.23 10.81 12.70
N PRO A 168 26.57 11.88 13.20
CA PRO A 168 26.22 13.04 12.38
C PRO A 168 27.46 13.73 11.79
N ASN A 169 27.37 14.10 10.51
CA ASN A 169 28.43 14.76 9.73
C ASN A 169 29.71 13.92 9.51
N TRP A 170 29.66 12.60 9.63
CA TRP A 170 30.78 11.70 9.28
C TRP A 170 30.97 11.57 7.75
N ASN A 171 31.50 12.62 7.12
CA ASN A 171 31.62 12.77 5.66
C ASN A 171 33.02 13.23 5.21
N PHE A 172 34.09 12.74 5.85
CA PHE A 172 35.49 13.04 5.48
C PHE A 172 36.23 11.78 5.02
N PRO A 173 36.99 11.83 3.91
CA PRO A 173 37.82 10.71 3.47
C PRO A 173 39.09 10.58 4.34
N ILE A 174 39.68 9.39 4.29
CA ILE A 174 40.90 9.00 4.99
C ILE A 174 41.81 8.40 3.90
N ARG A 175 42.94 9.06 3.58
CA ARG A 175 43.85 8.72 2.45
C ARG A 175 45.29 8.38 2.87
N GLU A 176 45.89 7.38 2.22
CA GLU A 176 47.29 6.92 2.39
C GLU A 176 48.34 8.04 2.54
N LYS A 177 48.18 9.16 1.82
CA LYS A 177 48.96 10.38 2.02
C LYS A 177 48.01 11.53 2.39
N PRO A 178 47.71 11.75 3.69
CA PRO A 178 46.68 12.70 4.11
C PRO A 178 47.09 14.14 3.80
N GLY A 179 46.19 14.86 3.13
CA GLY A 179 46.38 16.28 2.80
C GLY A 179 46.34 17.20 4.03
N ALA A 180 46.55 18.49 3.80
CA ALA A 180 46.46 19.53 4.84
C ALA A 180 44.99 19.73 5.31
N GLY A 181 44.54 18.82 6.17
CA GLY A 181 43.21 18.80 6.79
C GLY A 181 42.63 17.39 7.00
N GLU A 182 43.32 16.32 6.58
CA GLU A 182 42.81 14.94 6.63
C GLU A 182 43.31 14.18 7.87
N PHE A 183 42.46 13.35 8.49
CA PHE A 183 42.67 12.78 9.82
C PHE A 183 43.50 11.48 9.79
N ARG A 184 44.55 11.36 10.60
CA ARG A 184 45.48 10.21 10.61
C ARG A 184 45.31 9.18 11.76
N TYR A 185 44.89 9.61 12.94
CA TYR A 185 44.84 8.72 14.12
C TYR A 185 43.43 8.65 14.70
N LEU A 186 43.07 7.50 15.23
CA LEU A 186 41.83 7.23 15.96
C LEU A 186 42.18 6.91 17.42
N ARG A 187 41.64 7.67 18.39
CA ARG A 187 41.79 7.38 19.82
C ARG A 187 40.44 6.98 20.40
N LEU A 188 40.45 5.87 21.12
CA LEU A 188 39.29 5.28 21.77
C LEU A 188 39.56 5.28 23.28
N ALA A 189 38.65 5.85 24.05
CA ALA A 189 38.78 5.94 25.50
C ALA A 189 37.49 5.52 26.20
N TRP A 190 37.60 4.71 27.25
CA TRP A 190 36.45 4.23 28.02
C TRP A 190 36.82 3.94 29.47
N LYS A 191 35.83 3.98 30.36
CA LYS A 191 36.02 3.63 31.77
C LYS A 191 35.70 2.15 32.01
N LYS A 192 36.63 1.41 32.62
CA LYS A 192 36.52 -0.05 32.82
C LYS A 192 35.37 -0.52 33.72
N ARG A 193 34.73 0.35 34.51
CA ARG A 193 33.58 0.00 35.38
C ARG A 193 32.62 1.18 35.63
N GLY A 194 31.33 0.86 35.70
CA GLY A 194 30.35 1.60 36.52
C GLY A 194 29.86 2.96 36.05
N THR A 195 30.09 3.34 34.78
CA THR A 195 29.55 4.62 34.24
C THR A 195 28.91 4.52 32.86
N GLY A 196 29.19 3.48 32.05
CA GLY A 196 28.65 3.33 30.70
C GLY A 196 28.99 4.54 29.83
N SER A 197 30.28 4.79 29.59
CA SER A 197 30.73 5.96 28.82
C SER A 197 31.94 5.63 27.94
N VAL A 198 31.87 6.07 26.69
CA VAL A 198 32.90 5.87 25.66
C VAL A 198 33.11 7.16 24.87
N MET A 199 34.37 7.43 24.53
CA MET A 199 34.80 8.59 23.74
C MET A 199 35.62 8.10 22.55
N LEU A 200 35.32 8.67 21.38
CA LEU A 200 36.03 8.47 20.13
C LEU A 200 36.57 9.82 19.65
N GLU A 201 37.85 9.87 19.31
CA GLU A 201 38.53 11.08 18.82
C GLU A 201 39.33 10.76 17.56
N ILE A 202 39.44 11.74 16.65
CA ILE A 202 40.29 11.65 15.45
C ILE A 202 41.26 12.83 15.36
N ALA A 203 42.49 12.57 14.91
CA ALA A 203 43.58 13.55 14.89
C ALA A 203 44.35 13.55 13.56
N GLN A 204 44.61 14.72 13.00
CA GLN A 204 45.53 14.87 11.88
C GLN A 204 46.99 14.79 12.38
N ASN A 205 47.79 13.88 11.81
CA ASN A 205 49.24 13.77 12.04
C ASN A 205 49.67 13.84 13.53
N GLY A 206 48.92 13.15 14.40
CA GLY A 206 49.17 13.05 15.85
C GLY A 206 48.65 14.21 16.68
N ASN A 207 48.23 15.30 16.03
CA ASN A 207 47.67 16.49 16.69
C ASN A 207 46.18 16.32 16.93
N TRP A 208 45.83 15.98 18.17
CA TRP A 208 44.44 15.90 18.63
C TRP A 208 43.79 17.29 18.62
N PRO A 209 42.52 17.44 18.19
CA PRO A 209 41.81 18.72 18.27
C PRO A 209 41.86 19.30 19.68
N ASP A 210 41.88 20.63 19.82
CA ASP A 210 41.68 21.29 21.12
C ASP A 210 40.37 20.77 21.76
N ALA A 211 40.34 20.59 23.07
CA ALA A 211 39.17 20.04 23.77
C ALA A 211 37.90 20.91 23.65
N LYS A 212 38.06 22.19 23.26
CA LYS A 212 36.97 23.13 22.93
C LYS A 212 36.44 22.97 21.50
N VAL A 213 37.08 22.13 20.67
CA VAL A 213 36.69 21.89 19.26
C VAL A 213 35.93 20.56 19.14
N ALA A 214 34.61 20.67 18.94
CA ALA A 214 33.71 19.53 18.81
C ALA A 214 33.91 18.67 17.54
N LYS A 215 34.57 19.21 16.50
CA LYS A 215 34.80 18.46 15.25
C LYS A 215 35.84 17.36 15.47
N GLY A 216 35.43 16.11 15.30
CA GLY A 216 36.31 14.95 15.47
C GLY A 216 36.46 14.45 16.90
N ARG A 217 35.59 14.89 17.84
CA ARG A 217 35.44 14.26 19.17
C ARG A 217 33.97 13.90 19.39
N TYR A 218 33.70 12.64 19.71
CA TYR A 218 32.36 12.08 19.87
C TYR A 218 32.25 11.30 21.18
N PHE A 219 31.19 11.54 21.95
CA PHE A 219 30.96 10.92 23.25
C PHE A 219 29.57 10.30 23.32
N ALA A 220 29.48 9.12 23.94
CA ALA A 220 28.24 8.50 24.36
C ALA A 220 28.32 8.17 25.86
N GLY A 221 27.25 8.47 26.58
CA GLY A 221 27.11 8.24 28.03
C GLY A 221 25.89 7.40 28.37
N PRO A 222 25.64 7.17 29.67
CA PRO A 222 24.54 6.31 30.10
C PRO A 222 23.20 6.96 29.74
N ASN A 223 22.47 6.34 28.81
CA ASN A 223 21.15 6.73 28.29
C ASN A 223 21.13 7.89 27.27
N THR A 224 22.24 8.21 26.59
CA THR A 224 22.20 9.14 25.43
C THR A 224 21.93 8.39 24.13
N THR A 225 20.67 8.37 23.67
CA THR A 225 20.30 7.92 22.31
C THR A 225 20.61 9.01 21.29
N GLY A 226 21.90 9.19 20.98
CA GLY A 226 22.39 10.15 19.99
C GLY A 226 23.79 10.66 20.33
N TRP A 227 24.66 10.75 19.32
CA TRP A 227 26.02 11.26 19.47
C TRP A 227 26.04 12.77 19.73
N ALA A 228 26.42 13.15 20.95
CA ALA A 228 26.52 14.54 21.37
C ALA A 228 27.97 14.92 21.71
N ALA A 229 28.47 16.00 21.12
CA ALA A 229 29.77 16.57 21.45
C ALA A 229 29.66 17.43 22.74
N ILE A 230 29.56 16.77 23.89
CA ILE A 230 29.46 17.41 25.20
C ILE A 230 30.88 17.79 25.69
N SER A 231 31.01 19.00 26.25
CA SER A 231 32.25 19.65 26.73
C SER A 231 33.34 18.68 27.21
N VAL A 232 34.40 18.52 26.41
CA VAL A 232 35.49 17.57 26.69
C VAL A 232 36.58 18.24 27.55
N GLY A 233 37.22 17.46 28.42
CA GLY A 233 38.44 17.89 29.13
C GLY A 233 39.68 17.90 28.22
N GLU A 234 40.72 18.64 28.62
CA GLU A 234 41.99 18.71 27.87
C GLU A 234 42.67 17.35 27.68
N LYS A 235 42.39 16.39 28.57
CA LYS A 235 42.85 14.99 28.52
C LYS A 235 41.72 14.07 28.98
N ALA A 236 41.76 12.81 28.55
CA ALA A 236 40.94 11.75 29.14
C ALA A 236 41.26 11.63 30.65
N PRO A 237 40.27 11.40 31.54
CA PRO A 237 40.51 11.22 32.97
C PRO A 237 41.43 10.02 33.26
N ALA A 238 42.24 10.11 34.32
CA ALA A 238 43.27 9.11 34.62
C ALA A 238 42.74 7.71 35.01
N ASP A 239 41.43 7.56 35.22
CA ASP A 239 40.74 6.29 35.48
C ASP A 239 40.11 5.66 34.22
N TRP A 240 40.32 6.26 33.05
CA TRP A 240 39.90 5.72 31.75
C TRP A 240 41.03 4.91 31.11
N LYS A 241 40.70 3.77 30.49
CA LYS A 241 41.61 3.13 29.54
C LYS A 241 41.56 3.91 28.24
N VAL A 242 42.71 4.11 27.62
CA VAL A 242 42.86 4.85 26.36
C VAL A 242 43.71 4.00 25.43
N GLU A 243 43.20 3.71 24.23
CA GLU A 243 43.94 3.11 23.13
C GLU A 243 44.02 4.11 21.97
N THR A 244 45.11 4.08 21.21
CA THR A 244 45.31 4.97 20.06
C THR A 244 45.86 4.17 18.90
N PHE A 245 45.17 4.27 17.77
CA PHE A 245 45.44 3.57 16.53
C PHE A 245 45.92 4.56 15.47
N ASP A 246 47.00 4.23 14.77
CA ASP A 246 47.31 4.81 13.47
C ASP A 246 46.55 3.99 12.44
N LEU A 247 45.55 4.60 11.80
CA LEU A 247 44.60 3.84 10.97
C LEU A 247 45.27 3.13 9.78
N TRP A 248 46.48 3.55 9.36
CA TRP A 248 47.22 2.92 8.28
C TRP A 248 48.22 1.89 8.79
N GLN A 249 48.94 2.21 9.87
CA GLN A 249 49.91 1.27 10.41
C GLN A 249 49.23 0.03 11.01
N ASP A 250 48.07 0.22 11.64
CA ASP A 250 47.40 -0.83 12.41
C ASP A 250 46.28 -1.54 11.62
N ILE A 251 45.79 -0.94 10.51
CA ILE A 251 44.64 -1.45 9.72
C ILE A 251 44.84 -1.36 8.19
N GLY A 252 45.92 -0.76 7.67
CA GLY A 252 46.27 -0.79 6.23
C GLY A 252 45.58 0.24 5.32
N GLU A 253 45.35 -0.11 4.05
CA GLU A 253 44.83 0.79 3.00
C GLU A 253 43.33 0.59 2.72
N PHE A 254 42.50 1.49 3.26
CA PHE A 254 41.04 1.45 3.12
C PHE A 254 40.43 2.85 3.34
N THR A 255 39.18 3.03 2.93
CA THR A 255 38.37 4.21 3.28
C THR A 255 37.51 3.90 4.51
N PHE A 256 37.73 4.57 5.64
CA PHE A 256 36.87 4.41 6.82
C PHE A 256 35.54 5.17 6.63
N THR A 257 34.40 4.50 6.74
CA THR A 257 33.08 5.08 6.43
C THR A 257 32.09 5.11 7.60
N GLY A 258 32.43 4.55 8.76
CA GLY A 258 31.66 4.71 9.99
C GLY A 258 31.91 3.63 11.06
N CYS A 259 31.38 3.86 12.26
CA CYS A 259 31.40 2.91 13.37
C CYS A 259 30.20 3.11 14.31
N ALA A 260 29.92 2.09 15.12
CA ALA A 260 28.91 2.10 16.18
C ALA A 260 29.46 1.41 17.45
N PRO A 261 29.97 2.18 18.44
CA PRO A 261 30.30 1.67 19.76
C PRO A 261 29.10 1.62 20.72
N THR A 262 29.17 0.68 21.66
CA THR A 262 28.12 0.33 22.62
C THR A 262 28.74 0.08 24.00
N CYS A 263 28.02 0.39 25.08
CA CYS A 263 28.45 0.10 26.45
C CYS A 263 27.28 -0.30 27.35
N ASP A 264 27.43 -1.38 28.11
CA ASP A 264 26.45 -1.80 29.11
C ASP A 264 26.76 -1.20 30.50
N ARG A 265 25.77 -1.16 31.39
CA ARG A 265 25.81 -0.48 32.69
C ARG A 265 26.57 -1.25 33.78
N GLY A 266 27.72 -1.85 33.45
CA GLY A 266 28.53 -2.59 34.43
C GLY A 266 29.94 -2.96 33.99
N GLU A 267 30.08 -3.47 32.75
CA GLU A 267 31.31 -4.11 32.25
C GLU A 267 32.08 -3.24 31.24
N GLU A 268 32.87 -3.85 30.35
CA GLU A 268 33.73 -3.15 29.39
C GLU A 268 32.93 -2.58 28.20
N ALA A 269 33.56 -1.69 27.42
CA ALA A 269 32.94 -1.09 26.23
C ALA A 269 33.22 -1.93 24.97
N PHE A 270 32.26 -1.96 24.05
CA PHE A 270 32.26 -2.78 22.85
C PHE A 270 32.04 -1.94 21.58
N PHE A 271 32.25 -2.54 20.42
CA PHE A 271 31.99 -1.97 19.11
C PHE A 271 31.16 -2.96 18.30
N ASP A 272 29.92 -2.60 17.95
CA ASP A 272 28.99 -3.50 17.28
C ASP A 272 29.28 -3.60 15.78
N ALA A 273 29.80 -2.51 15.20
CA ALA A 273 30.29 -2.46 13.82
C ALA A 273 31.37 -1.38 13.58
N MET A 274 32.28 -1.67 12.65
CA MET A 274 33.17 -0.72 11.95
C MET A 274 33.08 -1.00 10.44
N ILE A 275 33.00 0.06 9.61
CA ILE A 275 32.70 -0.05 8.18
C ILE A 275 33.86 0.47 7.33
N LEU A 276 34.56 -0.46 6.66
CA LEU A 276 35.70 -0.18 5.79
C LEU A 276 35.29 -0.35 4.32
N GLY A 277 35.69 0.58 3.45
CA GLY A 277 35.49 0.54 2.01
C GLY A 277 36.82 0.53 1.24
N PRO A 278 36.80 0.32 -0.08
CA PRO A 278 38.01 0.25 -0.91
C PRO A 278 38.72 1.61 -1.02
N THR A 279 39.94 1.61 -1.57
CA THR A 279 40.73 2.83 -1.81
C THR A 279 40.11 3.72 -2.88
N ILE A 280 40.28 5.05 -2.75
CA ILE A 280 39.66 6.05 -3.64
C ILE A 280 40.07 5.84 -5.11
N GLU A 281 41.33 5.46 -5.37
CA GLU A 281 41.82 5.23 -6.73
C GLU A 281 41.08 4.08 -7.44
N SER A 282 40.65 3.05 -6.71
CA SER A 282 39.81 1.98 -7.27
C SER A 282 38.38 2.43 -7.58
N LEU A 283 37.85 3.41 -6.83
CA LEU A 283 36.50 3.97 -7.06
C LEU A 283 36.48 4.93 -8.26
N ASP A 284 37.55 5.71 -8.45
CA ASP A 284 37.66 6.63 -9.59
C ASP A 284 38.15 5.91 -10.87
N ALA A 285 38.88 4.78 -10.79
CA ALA A 285 39.24 3.98 -11.96
C ALA A 285 38.04 3.39 -12.73
N TYR A 286 36.90 3.15 -12.05
CA TYR A 286 35.63 2.76 -12.69
C TYR A 286 34.74 3.95 -13.09
N ARG A 287 35.20 5.19 -12.86
CA ARG A 287 34.57 6.43 -13.35
C ARG A 287 35.33 6.96 -14.56
N ALA A 288 35.02 6.40 -15.74
CA ALA A 288 35.49 6.97 -16.99
C ALA A 288 35.00 8.43 -17.11
N GLY A 289 35.93 9.39 -17.05
CA GLY A 289 35.69 10.84 -17.15
C GLY A 289 35.29 11.31 -18.55
N SER A 290 34.45 10.53 -19.25
CA SER A 290 33.96 10.88 -20.57
C SER A 290 32.86 11.95 -20.48
N SER A 291 33.27 13.19 -20.74
CA SER A 291 32.42 14.29 -21.19
C SER A 291 31.39 14.88 -20.23
N SER A 292 31.18 16.18 -20.43
CA SER A 292 29.90 16.83 -20.24
C SER A 292 28.82 16.16 -21.11
N TYR A 293 28.12 15.17 -20.58
CA TYR A 293 26.76 14.87 -20.99
C TYR A 293 25.86 15.81 -20.16
N LEU A 294 25.39 16.91 -20.73
CA LEU A 294 24.08 16.95 -21.39
C LEU A 294 23.03 16.33 -20.45
N VAL A 295 22.31 17.11 -19.63
CA VAL A 295 21.50 18.27 -20.08
C VAL A 295 21.01 18.02 -21.51
N PRO A 296 19.95 17.20 -21.69
CA PRO A 296 19.15 17.30 -22.90
C PRO A 296 18.82 18.78 -23.08
N GLY A 297 19.25 19.38 -24.19
CA GLY A 297 19.19 20.83 -24.35
C GLY A 297 17.78 21.34 -24.09
N LYS A 298 17.65 22.36 -23.23
CA LYS A 298 16.44 23.16 -22.97
C LYS A 298 15.56 23.14 -24.22
N PRO A 299 14.36 22.52 -24.19
CA PRO A 299 13.73 21.96 -25.38
C PRO A 299 13.59 23.01 -26.48
N THR A 300 14.50 22.95 -27.46
CA THR A 300 14.37 23.67 -28.71
C THR A 300 13.16 23.11 -29.46
N SER A 301 12.44 23.96 -30.19
CA SER A 301 11.17 23.59 -30.85
C SER A 301 11.27 22.24 -31.57
N PRO A 302 10.21 21.41 -31.46
CA PRO A 302 10.30 19.99 -31.77
C PRO A 302 10.81 19.75 -33.19
N SER A 303 11.87 18.94 -33.29
CA SER A 303 12.11 18.21 -34.52
C SER A 303 10.94 17.23 -34.71
N ASN A 304 10.37 17.16 -35.92
CA ASN A 304 9.18 16.34 -36.23
C ASN A 304 9.42 14.81 -36.16
N ASP A 305 10.59 14.40 -35.69
CA ASP A 305 10.96 13.01 -35.42
C ASP A 305 10.35 12.55 -34.09
N ASN A 306 9.15 11.95 -34.17
CA ASN A 306 8.59 11.23 -33.03
C ASN A 306 9.57 10.14 -32.56
N ILE A 307 10.00 10.24 -31.30
CA ILE A 307 10.82 9.20 -30.64
C ILE A 307 9.87 8.11 -30.15
N GLY A 308 10.14 6.86 -30.55
CA GLY A 308 9.32 5.71 -30.22
C GLY A 308 9.52 5.19 -28.78
N ASP A 309 8.84 4.08 -28.50
CA ASP A 309 9.00 3.33 -27.25
C ASP A 309 10.43 2.80 -27.08
N ALA A 310 10.76 2.35 -25.86
CA ALA A 310 12.10 1.89 -25.52
C ALA A 310 12.50 0.56 -26.20
N PHE A 311 11.54 -0.24 -26.68
CA PHE A 311 11.77 -1.52 -27.33
C PHE A 311 12.16 -1.32 -28.80
N THR A 312 11.47 -0.41 -29.50
CA THR A 312 11.67 -0.13 -30.93
C THR A 312 12.72 0.95 -31.18
N ASP A 313 12.69 2.08 -30.46
CA ASP A 313 13.57 3.22 -30.73
C ASP A 313 14.82 3.23 -29.84
N ARG A 314 16.00 3.23 -30.47
CA ARG A 314 17.30 3.34 -29.77
C ARG A 314 17.56 4.75 -29.22
N ARG A 315 16.80 5.75 -29.63
CA ARG A 315 16.91 7.15 -29.18
C ARG A 315 16.18 7.40 -27.85
N ASN A 316 15.27 6.51 -27.45
CA ASN A 316 14.44 6.64 -26.25
C ASN A 316 15.29 6.85 -24.96
N PRO A 317 14.93 7.81 -24.08
CA PRO A 317 15.73 8.16 -22.91
C PRO A 317 15.85 7.03 -21.89
N VAL A 318 14.79 6.24 -21.67
CA VAL A 318 14.81 5.10 -20.73
C VAL A 318 15.76 4.02 -21.23
N ARG A 319 15.71 3.70 -22.53
CA ARG A 319 16.64 2.74 -23.13
C ARG A 319 18.11 3.20 -22.98
N LYS A 320 18.37 4.51 -23.08
CA LYS A 320 19.71 5.07 -22.85
C LYS A 320 20.13 4.98 -21.38
N ALA A 321 19.29 5.46 -20.46
CA ALA A 321 19.57 5.51 -19.02
C ALA A 321 19.92 4.12 -18.44
N PHE A 322 19.22 3.08 -18.89
CA PHE A 322 19.44 1.70 -18.44
C PHE A 322 20.26 0.85 -19.43
N GLY A 323 20.77 1.43 -20.52
CA GLY A 323 21.55 0.71 -21.55
C GLY A 323 20.79 -0.46 -22.21
N GLY A 324 19.46 -0.36 -22.33
CA GLY A 324 18.56 -1.43 -22.78
C GLY A 324 18.34 -2.58 -21.77
N LYS A 325 19.15 -2.65 -20.71
CA LYS A 325 18.96 -3.59 -19.61
C LYS A 325 17.63 -3.30 -18.91
N ARG A 326 17.01 -4.34 -18.35
CA ARG A 326 15.70 -4.28 -17.65
C ARG A 326 14.48 -3.98 -18.54
N LEU A 327 14.61 -3.88 -19.86
CA LEU A 327 13.43 -3.75 -20.74
C LEU A 327 12.66 -5.05 -20.91
N ASP A 328 13.30 -6.22 -20.77
CA ASP A 328 12.63 -7.53 -20.88
C ASP A 328 11.85 -7.92 -19.60
N LEU A 329 10.94 -7.05 -19.17
CA LEU A 329 9.93 -7.35 -18.17
C LEU A 329 8.66 -7.84 -18.86
N TRP A 330 8.09 -8.93 -18.35
CA TRP A 330 6.85 -9.50 -18.87
C TRP A 330 5.69 -8.48 -18.82
N SER A 331 5.63 -7.70 -17.74
CA SER A 331 4.55 -6.78 -17.39
C SER A 331 4.53 -5.51 -18.22
N LEU A 332 5.60 -5.22 -18.97
CA LEU A 332 5.63 -4.11 -19.92
C LEU A 332 5.08 -4.52 -21.31
N LYS A 333 4.87 -5.81 -21.57
CA LYS A 333 4.37 -6.31 -22.84
C LYS A 333 2.84 -6.31 -22.82
N ALA A 334 2.19 -5.89 -23.90
CA ALA A 334 0.72 -5.92 -24.00
C ALA A 334 0.18 -7.35 -23.76
N PRO A 335 -1.00 -7.51 -23.10
CA PRO A 335 -1.55 -8.82 -22.78
C PRO A 335 -2.07 -9.55 -24.04
N VAL A 336 -1.82 -10.85 -24.12
CA VAL A 336 -2.21 -11.68 -25.28
C VAL A 336 -3.15 -12.82 -24.86
N SER A 337 -4.37 -12.81 -25.38
CA SER A 337 -5.34 -13.89 -25.13
C SER A 337 -4.98 -15.16 -25.89
N SER A 338 -5.15 -16.31 -25.21
CA SER A 338 -5.05 -17.65 -25.79
C SER A 338 -6.38 -18.19 -26.34
N ALA A 339 -7.50 -17.49 -26.09
CA ALA A 339 -8.88 -17.94 -26.32
C ALA A 339 -9.22 -19.32 -25.70
N LYS A 340 -8.51 -19.73 -24.64
CA LYS A 340 -8.77 -20.96 -23.86
C LYS A 340 -9.48 -20.59 -22.56
N SER A 341 -10.47 -21.38 -22.17
CA SER A 341 -11.11 -21.23 -20.85
C SER A 341 -10.14 -21.50 -19.71
N ILE A 342 -10.44 -20.93 -18.52
CA ILE A 342 -9.68 -21.13 -17.27
C ILE A 342 -9.30 -22.60 -17.10
N ASP A 343 -10.29 -23.50 -17.12
CA ASP A 343 -10.05 -24.92 -16.85
C ASP A 343 -9.13 -25.59 -17.88
N LYS A 344 -9.13 -25.16 -19.15
CA LYS A 344 -8.19 -25.66 -20.16
C LYS A 344 -6.76 -25.17 -19.92
N LEU A 345 -6.60 -23.94 -19.44
CA LEU A 345 -5.30 -23.35 -19.10
C LEU A 345 -4.72 -23.97 -17.82
N VAL A 346 -5.56 -24.20 -16.82
CA VAL A 346 -5.18 -24.84 -15.56
C VAL A 346 -4.86 -26.32 -15.77
N LEU A 347 -5.67 -27.07 -16.53
CA LEU A 347 -5.31 -28.45 -16.93
C LEU A 347 -3.99 -28.50 -17.72
N ALA A 348 -3.72 -27.53 -18.59
CA ALA A 348 -2.46 -27.45 -19.33
C ALA A 348 -1.24 -27.03 -18.45
N ALA A 349 -1.47 -26.46 -17.27
CA ALA A 349 -0.43 -26.30 -16.25
C ALA A 349 -0.22 -27.59 -15.46
N LEU A 350 -1.30 -28.16 -14.91
CA LEU A 350 -1.29 -29.38 -14.10
C LEU A 350 -0.68 -30.58 -14.84
N ALA A 351 -0.94 -30.72 -16.15
CA ALA A 351 -0.34 -31.76 -16.98
C ALA A 351 1.20 -31.68 -17.07
N LYS A 352 1.81 -30.50 -16.86
CA LYS A 352 3.28 -30.33 -16.80
C LYS A 352 3.83 -30.79 -15.45
N GLU A 353 3.06 -30.58 -14.38
CA GLU A 353 3.39 -30.99 -13.01
C GLU A 353 3.00 -32.45 -12.72
N LYS A 354 2.33 -33.12 -13.67
CA LYS A 354 1.72 -34.46 -13.55
C LYS A 354 0.62 -34.55 -12.48
N ALA A 355 -0.04 -33.42 -12.21
CA ALA A 355 -1.18 -33.33 -11.31
C ALA A 355 -2.51 -33.37 -12.08
N GLU A 356 -3.60 -33.61 -11.35
CA GLU A 356 -4.98 -33.52 -11.81
C GLU A 356 -5.76 -32.59 -10.86
N PHE A 357 -6.96 -32.15 -11.27
CA PHE A 357 -7.85 -31.40 -10.39
C PHE A 357 -8.19 -32.22 -9.12
N ALA A 358 -8.29 -31.54 -7.98
CA ALA A 358 -8.91 -32.10 -6.79
C ALA A 358 -10.41 -32.35 -7.05
N PRO A 359 -11.05 -33.32 -6.36
CA PRO A 359 -12.49 -33.56 -6.46
C PRO A 359 -13.30 -32.29 -6.22
N GLU A 360 -14.44 -32.15 -6.92
CA GLU A 360 -15.35 -31.02 -6.70
C GLU A 360 -15.87 -31.03 -5.25
N ALA A 361 -16.01 -29.85 -4.65
CA ALA A 361 -16.58 -29.70 -3.31
C ALA A 361 -18.08 -30.12 -3.28
N ASP A 362 -18.52 -30.52 -2.08
CA ASP A 362 -19.92 -30.81 -1.80
C ASP A 362 -20.79 -29.52 -1.85
N PRO A 363 -22.13 -29.65 -1.99
CA PRO A 363 -22.99 -28.49 -2.13
C PRO A 363 -22.94 -27.51 -0.94
N ARG A 364 -22.73 -27.98 0.30
CA ARG A 364 -22.68 -27.12 1.49
C ARG A 364 -21.41 -26.26 1.48
N THR A 365 -20.24 -26.86 1.24
CA THR A 365 -19.00 -26.10 1.10
C THR A 365 -19.08 -25.14 -0.10
N LEU A 366 -19.68 -25.54 -1.22
CA LEU A 366 -19.87 -24.67 -2.39
C LEU A 366 -20.72 -23.42 -2.09
N ILE A 367 -21.88 -23.54 -1.42
CA ILE A 367 -22.71 -22.37 -1.08
C ILE A 367 -22.10 -21.51 0.03
N ARG A 368 -21.46 -22.13 1.03
CA ARG A 368 -20.76 -21.40 2.11
C ARG A 368 -19.63 -20.54 1.54
N ARG A 369 -18.79 -21.13 0.68
CA ARG A 369 -17.68 -20.46 -0.01
C ARG A 369 -18.15 -19.30 -0.89
N LEU A 370 -19.15 -19.53 -1.74
CA LEU A 370 -19.71 -18.48 -2.60
C LEU A 370 -20.28 -17.29 -1.80
N SER A 371 -20.98 -17.56 -0.69
CA SER A 371 -21.60 -16.50 0.12
C SER A 371 -20.56 -15.62 0.81
N PHE A 372 -19.47 -16.21 1.32
CA PHE A 372 -18.37 -15.44 1.88
C PHE A 372 -17.55 -14.68 0.82
N ASP A 373 -17.28 -15.28 -0.34
CA ASP A 373 -16.52 -14.63 -1.41
C ASP A 373 -17.27 -13.45 -2.02
N LEU A 374 -18.58 -13.60 -2.27
CA LEU A 374 -19.39 -12.60 -2.95
C LEU A 374 -20.04 -11.59 -2.00
N LEU A 375 -20.49 -11.99 -0.80
CA LEU A 375 -21.23 -11.12 0.14
C LEU A 375 -20.47 -10.82 1.45
N GLY A 376 -19.47 -11.63 1.82
CA GLY A 376 -18.83 -11.57 3.14
C GLY A 376 -19.79 -11.93 4.28
N LEU A 377 -20.74 -12.84 4.04
CA LEU A 377 -21.71 -13.34 5.01
C LEU A 377 -21.91 -14.86 4.85
N PRO A 378 -22.24 -15.60 5.92
CA PRO A 378 -22.65 -17.00 5.81
C PRO A 378 -24.03 -17.13 5.14
N PRO A 379 -24.33 -18.23 4.44
CA PRO A 379 -25.70 -18.56 4.05
C PRO A 379 -26.52 -19.02 5.27
N THR A 380 -27.84 -18.94 5.18
CA THR A 380 -28.73 -19.59 6.16
C THR A 380 -28.82 -21.10 5.94
N TYR A 381 -29.19 -21.86 6.97
CA TYR A 381 -29.37 -23.31 6.85
C TYR A 381 -30.43 -23.70 5.81
N ASP A 382 -31.54 -22.95 5.75
CA ASP A 382 -32.62 -23.21 4.79
C ASP A 382 -32.16 -23.01 3.33
N GLU A 383 -31.28 -22.02 3.06
CA GLU A 383 -30.65 -21.85 1.75
C GLU A 383 -29.73 -23.03 1.40
N VAL A 384 -28.98 -23.57 2.37
CA VAL A 384 -28.14 -24.76 2.17
C VAL A 384 -29.00 -25.98 1.84
N VAL A 385 -30.06 -26.23 2.62
CA VAL A 385 -30.98 -27.38 2.40
C VAL A 385 -31.72 -27.26 1.07
N ALA A 386 -32.15 -26.06 0.69
CA ALA A 386 -32.75 -25.80 -0.62
C ALA A 386 -31.75 -26.03 -1.76
N PHE A 387 -30.52 -25.52 -1.64
CA PHE A 387 -29.48 -25.68 -2.64
C PHE A 387 -29.03 -27.14 -2.81
N GLU A 388 -28.87 -27.89 -1.71
CA GLU A 388 -28.63 -29.33 -1.75
C GLU A 388 -29.75 -30.07 -2.49
N LYS A 389 -31.01 -29.72 -2.22
CA LYS A 389 -32.18 -30.35 -2.84
C LYS A 389 -32.21 -30.08 -4.34
N GLU A 390 -31.95 -28.84 -4.78
CA GLU A 390 -31.83 -28.51 -6.21
C GLU A 390 -30.63 -29.22 -6.87
N CYS A 391 -29.49 -29.32 -6.18
CA CYS A 391 -28.30 -30.03 -6.70
C CYS A 391 -28.53 -31.53 -6.94
N ARG A 392 -29.46 -32.17 -6.21
CA ARG A 392 -29.88 -33.56 -6.43
C ARG A 392 -30.75 -33.73 -7.69
N SER A 393 -31.28 -32.65 -8.24
CA SER A 393 -32.06 -32.64 -9.49
C SER A 393 -31.24 -32.15 -10.68
N ASP A 394 -30.55 -31.01 -10.55
CA ASP A 394 -29.61 -30.47 -11.52
C ASP A 394 -28.59 -29.55 -10.82
N LYS A 395 -27.40 -30.09 -10.52
CA LYS A 395 -26.29 -29.34 -9.92
C LYS A 395 -25.83 -28.16 -10.78
N ALA A 396 -25.89 -28.26 -12.11
CA ALA A 396 -25.43 -27.19 -13.00
C ALA A 396 -26.41 -26.01 -13.00
N SER A 397 -27.71 -26.26 -13.14
CA SER A 397 -28.74 -25.21 -13.04
C SER A 397 -28.77 -24.59 -11.64
N ALA A 398 -28.73 -25.42 -10.58
CA ALA A 398 -28.69 -24.95 -9.19
C ALA A 398 -27.50 -24.02 -8.94
N TYR A 399 -26.29 -24.41 -9.37
CA TYR A 399 -25.08 -23.60 -9.16
C TYR A 399 -25.12 -22.27 -9.92
N ASN A 400 -25.61 -22.25 -11.17
CA ASN A 400 -25.77 -21.01 -11.93
C ASN A 400 -26.78 -20.05 -11.25
N LYS A 401 -27.97 -20.55 -10.88
CA LYS A 401 -28.97 -19.76 -10.13
C LYS A 401 -28.40 -19.19 -8.84
N LEU A 402 -27.59 -19.96 -8.12
CA LEU A 402 -26.96 -19.51 -6.87
C LEU A 402 -25.98 -18.36 -7.13
N VAL A 403 -25.09 -18.50 -8.13
CA VAL A 403 -24.14 -17.45 -8.53
C VAL A 403 -24.88 -16.18 -8.97
N ASP A 404 -25.87 -16.31 -9.85
CA ASP A 404 -26.65 -15.17 -10.36
C ASP A 404 -27.43 -14.46 -9.22
N ARG A 405 -27.99 -15.22 -8.27
CA ARG A 405 -28.66 -14.70 -7.06
C ARG A 405 -27.71 -13.93 -6.14
N LEU A 406 -26.49 -14.43 -5.94
CA LEU A 406 -25.51 -13.77 -5.07
C LEU A 406 -24.93 -12.51 -5.72
N LEU A 407 -24.66 -12.52 -7.03
CA LEU A 407 -24.22 -11.33 -7.78
C LEU A 407 -25.31 -10.25 -7.90
N ALA A 408 -26.59 -10.60 -7.75
CA ALA A 408 -27.72 -9.67 -7.69
C ALA A 408 -27.97 -9.08 -6.29
N SER A 409 -27.34 -9.58 -5.22
CA SER A 409 -27.56 -9.13 -3.84
C SER A 409 -26.95 -7.75 -3.59
N PRO A 410 -27.62 -6.81 -2.89
CA PRO A 410 -27.02 -5.52 -2.51
C PRO A 410 -25.84 -5.65 -1.54
N ARG A 411 -25.70 -6.82 -0.87
CA ARG A 411 -24.57 -7.12 0.02
C ARG A 411 -23.29 -7.49 -0.75
N TYR A 412 -23.37 -7.65 -2.08
CA TYR A 412 -22.21 -7.84 -2.96
C TYR A 412 -21.34 -6.58 -3.02
N GLY A 413 -21.95 -5.42 -3.27
CA GLY A 413 -21.24 -4.15 -3.39
C GLY A 413 -20.51 -3.76 -2.11
N GLU A 414 -21.05 -4.10 -0.94
CA GLU A 414 -20.38 -3.93 0.36
C GLU A 414 -19.08 -4.73 0.47
N ARG A 415 -19.10 -6.00 0.04
CA ARG A 415 -17.94 -6.89 0.08
C ARG A 415 -16.86 -6.42 -0.88
N GLN A 416 -17.23 -6.10 -2.12
CA GLN A 416 -16.26 -5.64 -3.14
C GLN A 416 -15.73 -4.25 -2.80
N ALA A 417 -16.57 -3.35 -2.30
CA ALA A 417 -16.15 -2.03 -1.83
C ALA A 417 -15.10 -2.14 -0.73
N ARG A 418 -15.27 -3.01 0.28
CA ARG A 418 -14.28 -3.15 1.37
C ARG A 418 -12.89 -3.48 0.83
N LEU A 419 -12.79 -4.40 -0.12
CA LEU A 419 -11.53 -4.79 -0.76
C LEU A 419 -10.93 -3.65 -1.60
N TRP A 420 -11.74 -2.83 -2.28
CA TRP A 420 -11.25 -1.64 -2.97
C TRP A 420 -10.76 -0.56 -2.00
N LEU A 421 -11.51 -0.33 -0.92
CA LEU A 421 -11.25 0.68 0.11
C LEU A 421 -9.97 0.38 0.92
N ASP A 422 -9.53 -0.88 0.97
CA ASP A 422 -8.21 -1.29 1.46
C ASP A 422 -7.07 -0.82 0.52
N VAL A 423 -7.24 -1.05 -0.79
CA VAL A 423 -6.26 -0.64 -1.82
C VAL A 423 -6.12 0.88 -1.88
N VAL A 424 -7.23 1.62 -1.80
CA VAL A 424 -7.26 3.09 -1.88
C VAL A 424 -7.14 3.82 -0.53
N ARG A 425 -6.68 3.14 0.54
CA ARG A 425 -6.38 3.77 1.85
C ARG A 425 -7.53 4.52 2.52
N TYR A 426 -8.77 4.08 2.29
CA TYR A 426 -9.93 4.79 2.82
C TYR A 426 -9.91 4.87 4.35
N ALA A 427 -10.03 6.10 4.85
CA ALA A 427 -10.33 6.40 6.24
C ALA A 427 -11.33 7.55 6.30
N ASP A 428 -12.10 7.59 7.38
CA ASP A 428 -13.04 8.68 7.67
C ASP A 428 -12.34 9.90 8.30
N THR A 429 -11.02 9.85 8.52
CA THR A 429 -10.27 10.83 9.30
C THR A 429 -8.92 11.23 8.69
N ASN A 430 -8.38 12.37 9.14
CA ASN A 430 -7.20 13.03 8.58
C ASN A 430 -5.85 12.32 8.85
N GLY A 431 -5.70 11.65 10.00
CA GLY A 431 -4.42 11.14 10.50
C GLY A 431 -3.61 12.19 11.24
N TYR A 432 -2.32 11.90 11.44
CA TYR A 432 -1.40 12.70 12.27
C TYR A 432 -1.94 12.84 13.72
N GLU A 433 -1.42 13.82 14.49
CA GLU A 433 -1.68 13.94 15.93
C GLU A 433 -3.16 14.23 16.28
N ARG A 434 -3.87 14.98 15.43
CA ARG A 434 -5.28 15.34 15.66
C ARG A 434 -6.29 14.32 15.14
N ASP A 435 -6.00 13.69 14.00
CA ASP A 435 -6.85 12.67 13.38
C ASP A 435 -8.35 13.06 13.27
N GLU A 436 -8.58 14.28 12.80
CA GLU A 436 -9.88 14.96 12.65
C GLU A 436 -10.83 14.20 11.72
N PHE A 437 -12.12 14.16 12.05
CA PHE A 437 -13.16 13.52 11.23
C PHE A 437 -13.51 14.34 9.97
N ARG A 438 -13.63 13.65 8.83
CA ARG A 438 -13.95 14.21 7.51
C ARG A 438 -15.45 14.08 7.24
N PRO A 439 -16.29 15.11 7.50
CA PRO A 439 -17.71 14.87 7.79
C PRO A 439 -18.58 14.36 6.63
N LEU A 440 -18.06 14.33 5.40
CA LEU A 440 -18.76 13.93 4.19
C LEU A 440 -18.00 12.86 3.36
N ILE A 441 -16.81 12.41 3.76
CA ILE A 441 -16.00 11.50 2.92
C ILE A 441 -16.64 10.11 2.75
N TYR A 442 -17.55 9.72 3.66
CA TYR A 442 -18.37 8.50 3.54
C TYR A 442 -19.23 8.45 2.26
N GLN A 443 -19.54 9.59 1.65
CA GLN A 443 -20.26 9.61 0.38
C GLN A 443 -19.44 8.96 -0.76
N TYR A 444 -18.10 9.01 -0.69
CA TYR A 444 -17.23 8.26 -1.60
C TYR A 444 -17.33 6.74 -1.35
N ARG A 445 -17.30 6.30 -0.08
CA ARG A 445 -17.50 4.88 0.28
C ARG A 445 -18.84 4.37 -0.28
N ASP A 446 -19.90 5.15 -0.13
CA ASP A 446 -21.23 4.78 -0.61
C ASP A 446 -21.33 4.82 -2.14
N TYR A 447 -20.62 5.75 -2.81
CA TYR A 447 -20.43 5.74 -4.26
C TYR A 447 -19.73 4.44 -4.75
N VAL A 448 -18.71 3.96 -4.03
CA VAL A 448 -18.01 2.70 -4.36
C VAL A 448 -18.96 1.51 -4.18
N ILE A 449 -19.71 1.44 -3.08
CA ILE A 449 -20.71 0.39 -2.83
C ILE A 449 -21.79 0.38 -3.93
N ARG A 450 -22.33 1.55 -4.31
CA ARG A 450 -23.27 1.67 -5.45
C ARG A 450 -22.64 1.19 -6.75
N SER A 451 -21.43 1.62 -7.07
CA SER A 451 -20.74 1.30 -8.33
C SER A 451 -20.53 -0.20 -8.51
N PHE A 452 -20.12 -0.94 -7.47
CA PHE A 452 -20.03 -2.41 -7.55
C PHE A 452 -21.40 -3.08 -7.60
N ASN A 453 -22.39 -2.63 -6.82
CA ASN A 453 -23.75 -3.18 -6.90
C ASN A 453 -24.40 -3.00 -8.28
N GLN A 454 -24.09 -1.89 -8.95
CA GLN A 454 -24.50 -1.54 -10.31
C GLN A 454 -23.69 -2.23 -11.42
N ASP A 455 -22.61 -2.95 -11.08
CA ASP A 455 -21.60 -3.48 -12.01
C ASP A 455 -21.05 -2.43 -12.98
N LYS A 456 -20.75 -1.22 -12.46
CA LYS A 456 -20.18 -0.14 -13.25
C LYS A 456 -18.89 -0.63 -13.94
N PRO A 457 -18.72 -0.43 -15.27
CA PRO A 457 -17.52 -0.83 -16.00
C PRO A 457 -16.27 -0.26 -15.33
N TYR A 458 -15.26 -1.11 -15.12
CA TYR A 458 -14.09 -0.71 -14.32
C TYR A 458 -13.28 0.42 -14.96
N ASP A 459 -13.27 0.52 -16.30
CA ASP A 459 -12.69 1.66 -17.00
C ASP A 459 -13.45 2.97 -16.71
N GLN A 460 -14.78 2.94 -16.76
CA GLN A 460 -15.61 4.07 -16.39
C GLN A 460 -15.42 4.46 -14.91
N PHE A 461 -15.36 3.48 -14.00
CA PHE A 461 -15.08 3.70 -12.57
C PHE A 461 -13.72 4.38 -12.32
N ILE A 462 -12.68 4.01 -13.08
CA ILE A 462 -11.37 4.70 -13.05
C ILE A 462 -11.49 6.15 -13.52
N ARG A 463 -12.16 6.40 -14.65
CA ARG A 463 -12.33 7.76 -15.19
C ARG A 463 -13.03 8.69 -14.20
N GLU A 464 -14.09 8.20 -13.57
CA GLU A 464 -14.84 8.96 -12.56
C GLU A 464 -13.96 9.29 -11.35
N GLN A 465 -13.20 8.33 -10.82
CA GLN A 465 -12.33 8.56 -9.66
C GLN A 465 -11.20 9.56 -9.90
N LEU A 466 -10.66 9.64 -11.13
CA LEU A 466 -9.56 10.54 -11.46
C LEU A 466 -10.04 11.90 -11.98
N ALA A 467 -11.13 11.93 -12.75
CA ALA A 467 -11.51 13.06 -13.59
C ALA A 467 -13.04 13.27 -13.69
N GLY A 468 -13.83 12.80 -12.72
CA GLY A 468 -15.29 12.91 -12.76
C GLY A 468 -15.82 14.34 -12.88
N ASP A 469 -15.15 15.33 -12.28
CA ASP A 469 -15.43 16.76 -12.45
C ASP A 469 -15.11 17.26 -13.87
N GLU A 470 -13.99 16.84 -14.46
CA GLU A 470 -13.62 17.15 -15.85
C GLU A 470 -14.62 16.53 -16.85
N LEU A 471 -15.03 15.27 -16.62
CA LEU A 471 -16.09 14.58 -17.36
C LEU A 471 -17.44 15.31 -17.27
N ARG A 472 -17.79 15.82 -16.09
CA ARG A 472 -19.03 16.58 -15.88
C ARG A 472 -19.05 17.86 -16.70
N LEU A 473 -17.94 18.59 -16.73
CA LEU A 473 -17.78 19.78 -17.57
C LEU A 473 -17.90 19.44 -19.07
N SER A 474 -17.32 18.31 -19.51
CA SER A 474 -17.47 17.82 -20.89
C SER A 474 -18.93 17.57 -21.28
N ARG A 475 -19.73 16.96 -20.38
CA ARG A 475 -21.18 16.75 -20.59
C ARG A 475 -21.96 18.07 -20.69
N MET A 476 -21.60 19.08 -19.90
CA MET A 476 -22.25 20.40 -19.96
C MET A 476 -21.94 21.17 -21.25
N GLY A 477 -20.83 20.86 -21.93
CA GLY A 477 -20.51 21.41 -23.25
C GLY A 477 -21.23 20.73 -24.43
N THR A 478 -21.76 19.51 -24.26
CA THR A 478 -22.45 18.78 -25.35
C THR A 478 -23.90 19.23 -25.55
N PRO A 479 -24.37 19.45 -26.80
CA PRO A 479 -25.78 19.74 -27.09
C PRO A 479 -26.73 18.64 -26.60
N ALA A 480 -27.90 19.03 -26.07
CA ALA A 480 -28.83 18.15 -25.36
C ALA A 480 -29.22 16.85 -26.10
N ARG A 481 -29.29 16.88 -27.44
CA ARG A 481 -29.57 15.69 -28.28
C ARG A 481 -28.48 14.61 -28.21
N LEU A 482 -27.22 15.00 -28.02
CA LEU A 482 -26.10 14.05 -27.89
C LEU A 482 -26.01 13.50 -26.47
N SER A 483 -26.36 14.29 -25.45
CA SER A 483 -26.47 13.77 -24.08
C SER A 483 -27.59 12.73 -23.93
N GLU A 484 -28.70 12.84 -24.68
CA GLU A 484 -29.70 11.75 -24.73
C GLU A 484 -29.10 10.46 -25.32
N GLU A 485 -28.37 10.50 -26.44
CA GLU A 485 -27.74 9.29 -27.00
C GLU A 485 -26.66 8.69 -26.09
N ILE A 486 -25.97 9.51 -25.30
CA ILE A 486 -24.98 9.07 -24.29
C ILE A 486 -25.68 8.51 -23.03
N GLN A 487 -26.88 8.97 -22.71
CA GLN A 487 -27.71 8.47 -21.60
C GLN A 487 -28.54 7.23 -21.97
N THR A 488 -28.90 7.04 -23.26
CA THR A 488 -29.53 5.79 -23.71
C THR A 488 -28.56 4.63 -23.60
N ALA A 489 -28.81 3.75 -22.63
CA ALA A 489 -27.93 2.62 -22.29
C ALA A 489 -27.86 1.53 -23.39
N LYS A 490 -27.11 1.80 -24.46
CA LYS A 490 -26.75 0.82 -25.51
C LYS A 490 -25.96 -0.39 -24.95
N SER A 491 -25.47 -0.31 -23.71
CA SER A 491 -24.77 -1.36 -22.96
C SER A 491 -25.62 -2.06 -21.88
N GLY A 492 -26.85 -1.60 -21.59
CA GLY A 492 -27.66 -2.14 -20.49
C GLY A 492 -27.17 -1.82 -19.06
N HIS A 493 -26.12 -1.00 -18.91
CA HIS A 493 -25.60 -0.57 -17.61
C HIS A 493 -26.26 0.74 -17.16
N PRO A 494 -26.39 1.02 -15.84
CA PRO A 494 -27.04 2.23 -15.34
C PRO A 494 -26.20 3.50 -15.60
N THR A 495 -26.90 4.62 -15.80
CA THR A 495 -26.30 5.91 -16.14
C THR A 495 -25.65 6.60 -14.95
N THR A 496 -24.33 6.84 -15.00
CA THR A 496 -23.61 7.66 -14.00
C THR A 496 -24.21 9.07 -13.89
N THR A 497 -24.62 9.45 -12.68
CA THR A 497 -25.16 10.79 -12.38
C THR A 497 -24.08 11.84 -12.19
N ASP A 498 -24.44 13.12 -12.28
CA ASP A 498 -23.56 14.25 -11.94
C ASP A 498 -23.09 14.22 -10.48
N GLU A 499 -23.90 13.67 -9.56
CA GLU A 499 -23.53 13.44 -8.17
C GLU A 499 -22.44 12.37 -8.07
N ASP A 500 -22.61 11.22 -8.74
CA ASP A 500 -21.62 10.15 -8.76
C ASP A 500 -20.29 10.63 -9.38
N LEU A 501 -20.33 11.42 -10.45
CA LEU A 501 -19.15 12.05 -11.05
C LEU A 501 -18.36 12.90 -10.03
N LEU A 502 -19.05 13.73 -9.26
CA LEU A 502 -18.41 14.59 -8.26
C LEU A 502 -17.89 13.79 -7.07
N LEU A 503 -18.69 12.84 -6.54
CA LEU A 503 -18.32 12.01 -5.39
C LEU A 503 -17.14 11.07 -5.68
N ALA A 504 -17.01 10.57 -6.91
CA ALA A 504 -15.91 9.68 -7.30
C ALA A 504 -14.53 10.32 -7.10
N THR A 505 -14.41 11.63 -7.36
CA THR A 505 -13.16 12.40 -7.15
C THR A 505 -12.68 12.41 -5.70
N GLY A 506 -13.53 11.98 -4.74
CA GLY A 506 -13.13 11.72 -3.35
C GLY A 506 -11.95 10.75 -3.23
N PHE A 507 -11.68 9.91 -4.24
CA PHE A 507 -10.44 9.12 -4.38
C PHE A 507 -9.18 9.98 -4.22
N LEU A 508 -9.16 11.16 -4.84
CA LEU A 508 -8.02 12.10 -4.80
C LEU A 508 -7.82 12.75 -3.42
N ARG A 509 -8.67 12.43 -2.43
CA ARG A 509 -8.63 12.97 -1.07
C ARG A 509 -8.29 11.92 0.00
N LEU A 510 -8.13 10.64 -0.38
CA LEU A 510 -8.00 9.55 0.59
C LEU A 510 -6.63 9.49 1.28
N GLY A 511 -5.63 10.23 0.81
CA GLY A 511 -4.37 10.43 1.52
C GLY A 511 -4.55 11.02 2.93
N GLN A 512 -3.51 10.91 3.75
CA GLN A 512 -3.45 11.61 5.03
C GLN A 512 -3.40 13.13 4.79
N TRP A 513 -3.91 13.91 5.74
CA TRP A 513 -3.89 15.37 5.68
C TRP A 513 -3.44 15.94 7.03
N ASP A 514 -2.41 16.77 7.01
CA ASP A 514 -1.89 17.44 8.20
C ASP A 514 -2.55 18.81 8.36
N SER A 515 -3.59 18.91 9.20
CA SER A 515 -4.25 20.19 9.49
C SER A 515 -3.38 21.17 10.29
N THR A 516 -2.23 20.73 10.80
CA THR A 516 -1.29 21.56 11.57
C THR A 516 -0.24 22.24 10.69
N ALA A 517 -0.06 21.82 9.44
CA ALA A 517 0.92 22.38 8.51
C ALA A 517 0.82 23.92 8.40
N SER A 518 -0.39 24.46 8.31
CA SER A 518 -0.67 25.91 8.30
C SER A 518 -0.13 26.67 9.52
N ILE A 519 -0.16 26.05 10.70
CA ILE A 519 0.30 26.63 11.98
C ILE A 519 1.83 26.69 12.01
N PHE A 520 2.49 25.69 11.43
CA PHE A 520 3.95 25.58 11.36
C PHE A 520 4.57 26.13 10.06
N GLN A 521 3.74 26.69 9.16
CA GLN A 521 4.11 27.22 7.84
C GLN A 521 4.64 26.15 6.85
N GLU A 522 4.26 24.89 7.05
CA GLU A 522 4.73 23.72 6.29
C GLU A 522 3.84 23.35 5.09
N GLU A 523 2.96 24.24 4.63
CA GLU A 523 2.12 24.04 3.43
C GLU A 523 2.89 23.51 2.19
N PRO A 524 4.13 23.94 1.89
CA PRO A 524 4.91 23.35 0.79
C PRO A 524 5.30 21.89 1.02
N ARG A 525 5.56 21.47 2.28
CA ARG A 525 5.80 20.07 2.65
C ARG A 525 4.54 19.25 2.45
N LEU A 526 3.42 19.67 3.03
CA LEU A 526 2.13 18.99 2.89
C LEU A 526 1.74 18.85 1.41
N ARG A 527 1.86 19.92 0.62
CA ARG A 527 1.60 19.87 -0.82
C ARG A 527 2.54 18.90 -1.55
N ALA A 528 3.80 18.78 -1.14
CA ALA A 528 4.74 17.83 -1.72
C ALA A 528 4.44 16.37 -1.34
N GLU A 529 4.04 16.10 -0.10
CA GLU A 529 3.61 14.80 0.40
C GLU A 529 2.33 14.32 -0.28
N MET A 530 1.27 15.14 -0.33
CA MET A 530 0.02 14.82 -1.05
C MET A 530 0.27 14.44 -2.52
N MET A 531 1.17 15.18 -3.18
CA MET A 531 1.49 14.94 -4.59
C MET A 531 2.31 13.66 -4.79
N ALA A 532 3.19 13.30 -3.87
CA ALA A 532 3.87 12.02 -3.88
C ALA A 532 2.88 10.88 -3.61
N ASP A 533 2.00 11.03 -2.62
CA ASP A 533 0.97 10.05 -2.28
C ASP A 533 0.02 9.78 -3.45
N LEU A 534 -0.57 10.82 -4.07
CA LEU A 534 -1.45 10.66 -5.23
C LEU A 534 -0.77 9.96 -6.42
N THR A 535 0.49 10.30 -6.68
CA THR A 535 1.30 9.67 -7.74
C THR A 535 1.54 8.18 -7.44
N ASN A 536 2.02 7.87 -6.24
CA ASN A 536 2.32 6.51 -5.80
C ASN A 536 1.05 5.65 -5.69
N THR A 537 -0.06 6.24 -5.28
CA THR A 537 -1.36 5.56 -5.13
C THR A 537 -1.98 5.24 -6.46
N THR A 538 -2.00 6.18 -7.40
CA THR A 538 -2.52 5.96 -8.75
C THR A 538 -1.72 4.86 -9.45
N ALA A 539 -0.38 4.89 -9.33
CA ALA A 539 0.47 3.85 -9.90
C ALA A 539 0.28 2.48 -9.22
N SER A 540 0.21 2.41 -7.88
CA SER A 540 0.01 1.16 -7.13
C SER A 540 -1.39 0.56 -7.35
N ALA A 541 -2.43 1.39 -7.29
CA ALA A 541 -3.82 0.96 -7.42
C ALA A 541 -4.18 0.54 -8.86
N PHE A 542 -3.85 1.36 -9.87
CA PHE A 542 -4.30 1.12 -11.24
C PHE A 542 -3.25 0.51 -12.17
N LEU A 543 -1.94 0.67 -11.88
CA LEU A 543 -0.86 0.10 -12.70
C LEU A 543 -0.12 -1.05 -11.99
N GLY A 544 -0.28 -1.22 -10.67
CA GLY A 544 0.51 -2.16 -9.88
C GLY A 544 2.03 -1.87 -9.99
N MET A 545 2.43 -0.60 -10.08
CA MET A 545 3.84 -0.21 -10.23
C MET A 545 4.34 0.70 -9.10
N THR A 546 5.57 0.45 -8.65
CA THR A 546 6.17 1.03 -7.44
C THR A 546 6.94 2.33 -7.71
N PHE A 547 6.19 3.43 -7.85
CA PHE A 547 6.75 4.77 -8.13
C PHE A 547 7.38 5.50 -6.94
N SER A 548 7.37 4.92 -5.73
CA SER A 548 7.85 5.59 -4.51
C SER A 548 9.35 5.83 -4.50
N CYS A 549 10.18 4.85 -4.89
CA CYS A 549 11.63 5.05 -5.01
C CYS A 549 11.97 6.10 -6.10
N CYS A 550 11.11 6.21 -7.12
CA CYS A 550 11.24 7.19 -8.21
C CYS A 550 11.03 8.64 -7.75
N GLN A 551 10.63 8.89 -6.50
CA GLN A 551 10.64 10.23 -5.91
C GLN A 551 12.08 10.77 -5.75
N CYS A 552 13.04 9.90 -5.41
CA CYS A 552 14.38 10.32 -4.99
C CYS A 552 15.49 10.00 -6.01
N HIS A 553 15.35 8.94 -6.81
CA HIS A 553 16.33 8.51 -7.81
C HIS A 553 15.67 7.58 -8.85
N ASP A 554 16.35 7.30 -9.97
CA ASP A 554 15.87 6.31 -10.94
C ASP A 554 15.66 4.92 -10.30
N HIS A 555 14.65 4.17 -10.74
CA HIS A 555 14.26 2.94 -10.06
C HIS A 555 15.38 1.90 -10.04
N LYS A 556 15.52 1.20 -8.91
CA LYS A 556 16.67 0.32 -8.68
C LYS A 556 16.73 -0.85 -9.67
N TYR A 557 15.59 -1.36 -10.13
CA TYR A 557 15.52 -2.53 -11.01
C TYR A 557 14.65 -2.29 -12.26
N ASP A 558 13.40 -1.87 -12.11
CA ASP A 558 12.53 -1.51 -13.24
C ASP A 558 13.09 -0.36 -14.11
N PRO A 559 12.69 -0.28 -15.39
CA PRO A 559 13.08 0.79 -16.30
C PRO A 559 12.16 2.02 -16.12
N LEU A 560 12.07 2.53 -14.89
CA LEU A 560 11.34 3.76 -14.52
C LEU A 560 12.34 4.79 -14.00
N THR A 561 12.25 6.02 -14.51
CA THR A 561 13.15 7.11 -14.14
C THR A 561 12.57 7.99 -13.04
N GLN A 562 13.41 8.78 -12.37
CA GLN A 562 12.94 9.83 -11.46
C GLN A 562 12.02 10.82 -12.20
N ALA A 563 12.35 11.13 -13.47
CA ALA A 563 11.54 11.99 -14.32
C ALA A 563 10.13 11.42 -14.57
N ASP A 564 9.95 10.10 -14.65
CA ASP A 564 8.62 9.48 -14.83
C ASP A 564 7.71 9.70 -13.62
N HIS A 565 8.24 9.72 -12.39
CA HIS A 565 7.47 10.09 -11.20
C HIS A 565 6.97 11.54 -11.29
N PHE A 566 7.84 12.48 -11.63
CA PHE A 566 7.45 13.89 -11.71
C PHE A 566 6.56 14.20 -12.94
N ARG A 567 6.71 13.48 -14.05
CA ARG A 567 5.79 13.51 -15.21
C ARG A 567 4.40 12.98 -14.87
N LEU A 568 4.30 11.91 -14.07
CA LEU A 568 3.02 11.38 -13.58
C LEU A 568 2.38 12.32 -12.53
N ARG A 569 3.19 12.87 -11.63
CA ARG A 569 2.79 13.90 -10.65
C ARG A 569 2.24 15.17 -11.30
N ALA A 570 2.79 15.58 -12.45
CA ALA A 570 2.37 16.78 -13.17
C ALA A 570 0.92 16.75 -13.69
N PHE A 571 0.27 15.58 -13.75
CA PHE A 571 -1.17 15.48 -14.01
C PHE A 571 -2.02 15.95 -12.81
N PHE A 572 -1.53 15.80 -11.58
CA PHE A 572 -2.24 16.20 -10.35
C PHE A 572 -1.89 17.61 -9.86
N ALA A 573 -0.98 18.31 -10.54
CA ALA A 573 -0.44 19.59 -10.10
C ALA A 573 -1.51 20.68 -9.85
N ALA A 574 -2.61 20.67 -10.60
CA ALA A 574 -3.74 21.60 -10.46
C ALA A 574 -4.78 21.20 -9.39
N VAL A 575 -4.71 19.98 -8.82
CA VAL A 575 -5.74 19.46 -7.91
C VAL A 575 -5.81 20.26 -6.61
N GLN A 576 -7.03 20.65 -6.26
CA GLN A 576 -7.45 21.23 -4.98
C GLN A 576 -8.59 20.42 -4.34
N ASP A 577 -8.50 20.27 -3.03
CA ASP A 577 -9.56 19.77 -2.16
C ASP A 577 -10.72 20.77 -2.05
N LYS A 578 -11.96 20.29 -2.16
CA LYS A 578 -13.20 21.05 -1.91
C LYS A 578 -14.03 20.32 -0.85
N ASN A 579 -14.37 21.00 0.26
CA ASN A 579 -15.02 20.36 1.42
C ASN A 579 -16.56 20.38 1.36
N ASP A 580 -17.12 21.25 0.54
CA ASP A 580 -18.50 21.73 0.57
C ASP A 580 -19.12 21.81 -0.84
N THR A 581 -18.64 20.96 -1.76
CA THR A 581 -19.07 20.96 -3.16
C THR A 581 -20.55 20.65 -3.25
N VAL A 582 -21.34 21.50 -3.91
CA VAL A 582 -22.75 21.21 -4.17
C VAL A 582 -22.88 20.00 -5.10
N ILE A 583 -23.46 18.92 -4.60
CA ILE A 583 -23.70 17.65 -5.32
C ILE A 583 -25.18 17.43 -5.66
N SER A 584 -26.08 18.30 -5.16
CA SER A 584 -27.51 18.28 -5.52
C SER A 584 -27.71 18.33 -7.04
N SER A 585 -28.67 17.54 -7.54
CA SER A 585 -29.02 17.54 -8.97
C SER A 585 -29.64 18.88 -9.41
N SER A 586 -29.62 19.17 -10.73
CA SER A 586 -30.23 20.41 -11.26
C SER A 586 -31.73 20.52 -10.96
N ALA A 587 -32.45 19.39 -10.87
CA ALA A 587 -33.85 19.36 -10.46
C ALA A 587 -34.02 19.69 -8.97
N GLU A 588 -33.24 19.03 -8.12
CA GLU A 588 -33.20 19.26 -6.67
C GLU A 588 -32.83 20.71 -6.32
N LEU A 589 -31.89 21.32 -7.06
CA LEU A 589 -31.55 22.74 -6.92
C LEU A 589 -32.70 23.67 -7.34
N ALA A 590 -33.48 23.30 -8.36
CA ALA A 590 -34.67 24.07 -8.75
C ALA A 590 -35.79 23.96 -7.70
N GLU A 591 -36.02 22.77 -7.15
CA GLU A 591 -36.97 22.56 -6.04
C GLU A 591 -36.57 23.32 -4.77
N ILE A 592 -35.28 23.28 -4.39
CA ILE A 592 -34.73 24.03 -3.26
C ILE A 592 -34.92 25.53 -3.48
N LYS A 593 -34.59 26.03 -4.67
CA LYS A 593 -34.79 27.43 -5.04
C LYS A 593 -36.26 27.83 -4.92
N GLN A 594 -37.17 27.08 -5.53
CA GLN A 594 -38.61 27.37 -5.53
C GLN A 594 -39.20 27.33 -4.10
N HIS A 595 -38.79 26.37 -3.27
CA HIS A 595 -39.20 26.28 -1.86
C HIS A 595 -38.69 27.48 -1.05
N ASN A 596 -37.42 27.86 -1.21
CA ASN A 596 -36.83 29.01 -0.49
C ASN A 596 -37.44 30.34 -0.97
N GLU A 597 -37.62 30.57 -2.28
CA GLU A 597 -38.29 31.76 -2.83
C GLU A 597 -39.74 31.88 -2.33
N SER A 598 -40.44 30.75 -2.15
CA SER A 598 -41.79 30.72 -1.55
C SER A 598 -41.79 31.10 -0.06
N LEU A 599 -40.77 30.69 0.70
CA LEU A 599 -40.61 31.10 2.10
C LEU A 599 -40.21 32.58 2.22
N ASP A 600 -39.31 33.05 1.37
CA ASP A 600 -38.90 34.45 1.32
C ASP A 600 -40.07 35.37 0.99
N ALA A 601 -40.93 34.99 0.04
CA ALA A 601 -42.16 35.73 -0.29
C ALA A 601 -43.18 35.78 0.88
N GLN A 602 -43.20 34.76 1.75
CA GLN A 602 -44.00 34.75 2.98
C GLN A 602 -43.36 35.54 4.13
N ALA A 603 -42.02 35.62 4.16
CA ALA A 603 -41.27 36.43 5.13
C ALA A 603 -41.27 37.93 4.77
N GLU A 604 -41.43 38.27 3.49
CA GLU A 604 -41.32 39.62 2.94
C GLU A 604 -42.21 40.70 3.60
N PRO A 605 -43.47 40.44 4.01
CA PRO A 605 -44.26 41.43 4.75
C PRO A 605 -43.60 41.80 6.10
N PHE A 606 -43.06 40.81 6.81
CA PHE A 606 -42.40 41.01 8.10
C PHE A 606 -41.05 41.71 7.94
N LYS A 607 -40.28 41.37 6.90
CA LYS A 607 -39.05 42.09 6.53
C LYS A 607 -39.32 43.58 6.23
N LYS A 608 -40.42 43.88 5.52
CA LYS A 608 -40.84 45.26 5.23
C LYS A 608 -41.31 46.01 6.47
N GLU A 609 -42.04 45.37 7.38
CA GLU A 609 -42.45 45.96 8.66
C GLU A 609 -41.23 46.27 9.55
N GLN A 610 -40.28 45.33 9.63
CA GLN A 610 -39.01 45.50 10.35
C GLN A 610 -38.17 46.64 9.76
N ALA A 611 -38.05 46.72 8.43
CA ALA A 611 -37.36 47.80 7.75
C ALA A 611 -38.00 49.17 8.08
N ALA A 612 -39.33 49.27 8.05
CA ALA A 612 -40.05 50.51 8.38
C ALA A 612 -39.86 50.95 9.85
N LEU A 613 -39.82 50.00 10.80
CA LEU A 613 -39.48 50.29 12.20
C LEU A 613 -38.04 50.80 12.35
N LEU A 614 -37.08 50.14 11.68
CA LEU A 614 -35.67 50.55 11.67
C LEU A 614 -35.49 51.93 11.03
N ASP A 615 -36.16 52.24 9.91
CA ASP A 615 -36.08 53.54 9.26
C ASP A 615 -36.68 54.67 10.11
N ALA A 616 -37.84 54.45 10.73
CA ALA A 616 -38.43 55.42 11.67
C ALA A 616 -37.51 55.70 12.87
N ALA A 617 -36.77 54.70 13.35
CA ALA A 617 -35.76 54.86 14.39
C ALA A 617 -34.46 55.51 13.88
N ARG A 618 -34.00 55.19 12.65
CA ARG A 618 -32.87 55.84 11.99
C ARG A 618 -33.13 57.35 11.86
N GLU A 619 -34.31 57.76 11.43
CA GLU A 619 -34.69 59.19 11.39
C GLU A 619 -34.74 59.82 12.78
N ARG A 620 -35.33 59.16 13.77
CA ARG A 620 -35.40 59.62 15.17
C ARG A 620 -34.00 59.90 15.73
N VAL A 621 -33.09 58.92 15.61
CA VAL A 621 -31.71 59.00 16.12
C VAL A 621 -30.86 59.99 15.30
N ALA A 622 -31.02 60.05 13.97
CA ALA A 622 -30.30 61.00 13.13
C ALA A 622 -30.70 62.45 13.45
N ASN A 623 -31.99 62.72 13.69
CA ASN A 623 -32.48 64.02 14.10
C ASN A 623 -32.01 64.40 15.52
N GLU A 624 -31.95 63.44 16.45
CA GLU A 624 -31.38 63.66 17.78
C GLU A 624 -29.88 63.98 17.72
N ARG A 625 -29.10 63.23 16.93
CA ARG A 625 -27.67 63.53 16.68
C ARG A 625 -27.50 64.92 16.05
N ARG A 626 -28.33 65.26 15.05
CA ARG A 626 -28.32 66.57 14.37
C ARG A 626 -28.68 67.73 15.30
N SER A 627 -29.58 67.52 16.27
CA SER A 627 -29.97 68.57 17.23
C SER A 627 -28.82 68.95 18.17
N LYS A 628 -27.96 67.98 18.52
CA LYS A 628 -26.76 68.12 19.37
C LYS A 628 -25.55 68.74 18.65
N LEU A 629 -25.62 68.98 17.34
CA LEU A 629 -24.54 69.64 16.59
C LEU A 629 -24.52 71.17 16.84
N PRO A 630 -23.33 71.81 16.81
CA PRO A 630 -23.20 73.26 16.84
C PRO A 630 -24.02 73.98 15.76
N GLU A 631 -24.49 75.20 16.06
CA GLU A 631 -25.43 75.93 15.19
C GLU A 631 -24.81 76.37 13.86
N ASP A 632 -23.51 76.63 13.80
CA ASP A 632 -22.79 76.90 12.55
C ASP A 632 -22.75 75.66 11.66
N VAL A 633 -22.47 74.48 12.25
CA VAL A 633 -22.46 73.19 11.55
C VAL A 633 -23.87 72.84 11.05
N ARG A 634 -24.91 73.11 11.84
CA ARG A 634 -26.32 72.91 11.43
C ARG A 634 -26.69 73.78 10.23
N LYS A 635 -26.37 75.09 10.25
CA LYS A 635 -26.63 75.99 9.11
C LYS A 635 -25.89 75.57 7.83
N LEU A 636 -24.69 74.99 7.95
CA LEU A 636 -23.97 74.39 6.82
C LEU A 636 -24.63 73.09 6.31
N LEU A 637 -25.22 72.27 7.19
CA LEU A 637 -26.02 71.09 6.82
C LEU A 637 -27.37 71.46 6.19
N ASP A 638 -27.96 72.59 6.56
CA ASP A 638 -29.22 73.11 6.01
C ASP A 638 -29.03 73.75 4.62
N THR A 639 -27.79 74.05 4.24
CA THR A 639 -27.43 74.54 2.89
C THR A 639 -27.57 73.41 1.85
N ASP A 640 -28.27 73.67 0.76
CA ASP A 640 -28.45 72.77 -0.40
C ASP A 640 -27.14 72.04 -0.79
N PRO A 641 -27.10 70.69 -0.83
CA PRO A 641 -25.91 69.91 -1.19
C PRO A 641 -25.26 70.30 -2.52
N GLY A 642 -26.06 70.70 -3.53
CA GLY A 642 -25.56 71.14 -4.83
C GLY A 642 -24.92 72.53 -4.84
N LYS A 643 -25.10 73.31 -3.76
CA LYS A 643 -24.60 74.69 -3.61
C LYS A 643 -23.43 74.80 -2.61
N ARG A 644 -22.97 73.70 -2.02
CA ARG A 644 -21.81 73.66 -1.14
C ARG A 644 -20.52 73.71 -1.95
N ASP A 645 -19.56 74.53 -1.55
CA ASP A 645 -18.21 74.48 -2.09
C ASP A 645 -17.44 73.25 -1.56
N ASP A 646 -16.30 72.93 -2.18
CA ASP A 646 -15.57 71.70 -1.85
C ASP A 646 -14.88 71.78 -0.47
N ALA A 647 -14.59 72.98 0.02
CA ALA A 647 -14.16 73.21 1.39
C ALA A 647 -15.28 72.86 2.40
N THR A 648 -16.51 73.31 2.14
CA THR A 648 -17.70 72.98 2.95
C THR A 648 -18.05 71.50 2.88
N LYS A 649 -18.01 70.87 1.69
CA LYS A 649 -18.19 69.42 1.55
C LYS A 649 -17.16 68.66 2.41
N LYS A 650 -15.87 69.01 2.30
CA LYS A 650 -14.80 68.37 3.07
C LYS A 650 -14.90 68.63 4.59
N LYS A 651 -15.37 69.81 5.02
CA LYS A 651 -15.65 70.13 6.43
C LYS A 651 -16.86 69.35 6.98
N LEU A 652 -17.91 69.14 6.16
CA LEU A 652 -19.13 68.44 6.57
C LEU A 652 -19.04 66.92 6.48
N GLN A 653 -18.16 66.35 5.64
CA GLN A 653 -18.04 64.89 5.47
C GLN A 653 -17.96 64.11 6.80
N PRO A 654 -17.04 64.40 7.75
CA PRO A 654 -17.00 63.68 9.03
C PRO A 654 -18.26 63.86 9.89
N VAL A 655 -19.00 64.97 9.72
CA VAL A 655 -20.28 65.20 10.42
C VAL A 655 -21.40 64.38 9.77
N LEU A 656 -21.43 64.30 8.44
CA LEU A 656 -22.36 63.44 7.70
C LEU A 656 -22.12 61.95 8.02
N ASP A 657 -20.86 61.55 8.22
CA ASP A 657 -20.53 60.19 8.66
C ASP A 657 -20.95 59.92 10.12
N GLN A 658 -20.86 60.91 11.02
CA GLN A 658 -21.41 60.81 12.39
C GLN A 658 -22.96 60.75 12.41
N LEU A 659 -23.63 61.34 11.41
CA LEU A 659 -25.08 61.30 11.26
C LEU A 659 -25.60 59.98 10.64
N LYS A 660 -24.73 59.10 10.15
CA LYS A 660 -25.14 57.75 9.71
C LYS A 660 -25.55 56.90 10.92
N VAL A 661 -26.77 56.39 10.89
CA VAL A 661 -27.33 55.52 11.93
C VAL A 661 -27.37 54.09 11.38
N ASN A 662 -26.63 53.18 12.01
CA ASN A 662 -26.67 51.75 11.67
C ASN A 662 -27.81 51.03 12.41
N ASP A 663 -28.05 49.76 12.09
CA ASP A 663 -29.18 48.97 12.63
C ASP A 663 -29.11 48.78 14.15
N ASN A 664 -27.91 48.70 14.73
CA ASN A 664 -27.73 48.61 16.18
C ASN A 664 -28.00 49.97 16.85
N ASP A 665 -27.56 51.07 16.23
CA ASP A 665 -27.87 52.43 16.68
C ASP A 665 -29.39 52.71 16.61
N ALA A 666 -30.07 52.22 15.57
CA ALA A 666 -31.50 52.35 15.38
C ALA A 666 -32.28 51.55 16.44
N ARG A 667 -31.88 50.29 16.67
CA ARG A 667 -32.42 49.44 17.74
C ARG A 667 -32.24 50.06 19.13
N ALA A 668 -31.12 50.73 19.39
CA ALA A 668 -30.89 51.47 20.63
C ALA A 668 -31.82 52.69 20.81
N GLY A 669 -32.44 53.19 19.73
CA GLY A 669 -33.43 54.27 19.74
C GLY A 669 -34.90 53.80 19.80
N PHE A 670 -35.15 52.50 19.92
CA PHE A 670 -36.49 51.94 20.07
C PHE A 670 -37.07 52.22 21.47
N ASP A 671 -38.37 52.48 21.48
CA ASP A 671 -39.22 52.36 22.67
C ASP A 671 -39.61 50.88 22.90
N GLU A 672 -40.09 50.54 24.10
CA GLU A 672 -40.41 49.15 24.48
C GLU A 672 -41.46 48.48 23.56
N ALA A 673 -42.34 49.26 22.92
CA ALA A 673 -43.30 48.74 21.95
C ALA A 673 -42.62 48.40 20.60
N ALA A 674 -41.82 49.32 20.05
CA ALA A 674 -41.04 49.07 18.83
C ALA A 674 -40.04 47.92 19.00
N LYS A 675 -39.36 47.85 20.16
CA LYS A 675 -38.43 46.78 20.52
C LYS A 675 -39.12 45.41 20.59
N LYS A 676 -40.21 45.28 21.34
CA LYS A 676 -41.01 44.04 21.37
C LYS A 676 -41.48 43.63 19.98
N ARG A 677 -41.83 44.59 19.12
CA ARG A 677 -42.27 44.30 17.75
C ARG A 677 -41.11 43.85 16.85
N ASP A 678 -39.92 44.43 16.98
CA ASP A 678 -38.72 43.96 16.29
C ASP A 678 -38.29 42.56 16.74
N ASP A 679 -38.44 42.24 18.03
CA ASP A 679 -38.22 40.88 18.56
C ASP A 679 -39.23 39.88 17.97
N GLU A 680 -40.53 40.21 17.93
CA GLU A 680 -41.58 39.40 17.30
C GLU A 680 -41.33 39.17 15.80
N LEU A 681 -40.98 40.24 15.07
CA LEU A 681 -40.69 40.18 13.63
C LEU A 681 -39.41 39.37 13.35
N THR A 682 -38.37 39.54 14.17
CA THR A 682 -37.14 38.75 14.10
C THR A 682 -37.40 37.26 14.35
N GLN A 683 -38.25 36.92 15.34
CA GLN A 683 -38.67 35.53 15.56
C GLN A 683 -39.44 34.97 14.37
N GLN A 684 -40.35 35.75 13.77
CA GLN A 684 -41.15 35.32 12.61
C GLN A 684 -40.27 35.12 11.37
N ILE A 685 -39.39 36.07 11.05
CA ILE A 685 -38.42 35.97 9.94
C ILE A 685 -37.49 34.76 10.14
N ASN A 686 -36.96 34.57 11.36
CA ASN A 686 -36.13 33.39 11.67
C ASN A 686 -36.90 32.07 11.58
N ALA A 687 -38.20 32.05 11.90
CA ALA A 687 -39.07 30.89 11.72
C ALA A 687 -39.46 30.59 10.26
N PHE A 688 -39.18 31.50 9.31
CA PHE A 688 -39.15 31.20 7.88
C PHE A 688 -37.76 30.75 7.44
N ASN A 689 -36.70 31.48 7.81
CA ASN A 689 -35.31 31.15 7.47
C ASN A 689 -34.92 29.72 7.92
N ALA A 690 -35.36 29.28 9.10
CA ALA A 690 -35.11 27.93 9.63
C ALA A 690 -35.85 26.80 8.88
N LYS A 691 -36.69 27.13 7.89
CA LYS A 691 -37.36 26.18 6.99
C LYS A 691 -36.74 26.15 5.58
N ASN A 692 -35.74 27.00 5.31
CA ASN A 692 -35.01 26.99 4.05
C ASN A 692 -34.27 25.64 3.90
N ARG A 693 -34.25 25.12 2.68
CA ARG A 693 -33.48 23.93 2.32
C ARG A 693 -32.09 24.37 1.87
N GLU A 694 -31.05 23.70 2.34
CA GLU A 694 -29.71 23.81 1.76
C GLU A 694 -29.49 22.71 0.70
N PRO A 695 -28.72 23.00 -0.37
CA PRO A 695 -28.18 21.96 -1.24
C PRO A 695 -27.32 20.95 -0.49
N ARG A 696 -27.39 19.69 -0.91
CA ARG A 696 -26.48 18.64 -0.45
C ARG A 696 -25.06 18.96 -0.89
N LYS A 697 -24.14 18.81 0.06
CA LYS A 697 -22.70 19.07 -0.09
C LYS A 697 -21.91 17.77 -0.04
N GLY A 698 -20.73 17.77 -0.63
CA GLY A 698 -19.78 16.65 -0.59
C GLY A 698 -18.31 17.06 -0.62
N MET A 699 -17.45 16.16 -0.15
CA MET A 699 -15.99 16.30 -0.15
C MET A 699 -15.42 15.78 -1.48
N THR A 700 -15.11 16.68 -2.40
CA THR A 700 -14.67 16.38 -3.78
C THR A 700 -13.32 17.02 -4.09
N ALA A 701 -12.67 16.60 -5.17
CA ALA A 701 -11.41 17.19 -5.64
C ALA A 701 -11.58 17.70 -7.07
N GLN A 702 -11.04 18.89 -7.35
CA GLN A 702 -11.24 19.62 -8.60
C GLN A 702 -9.96 20.33 -9.02
N ASP A 703 -9.85 20.70 -10.29
CA ASP A 703 -8.76 21.59 -10.74
C ASP A 703 -8.92 23.01 -10.17
N SER A 704 -7.80 23.68 -9.94
CA SER A 704 -7.75 25.10 -9.54
C SER A 704 -8.19 26.08 -10.64
N GLY A 705 -8.36 25.61 -11.88
CA GLY A 705 -8.65 26.40 -13.07
C GLY A 705 -8.00 25.79 -14.33
N PRO A 706 -7.94 26.52 -15.46
CA PRO A 706 -7.35 26.02 -16.72
C PRO A 706 -5.82 25.85 -16.70
N THR A 707 -5.13 26.31 -15.64
CA THR A 707 -3.65 26.31 -15.56
C THR A 707 -3.14 25.54 -14.35
N ALA A 708 -2.16 24.66 -14.56
CA ALA A 708 -1.45 23.97 -13.50
C ALA A 708 -0.17 24.73 -13.06
N PRO A 709 0.23 24.66 -11.78
CA PRO A 709 1.58 24.99 -11.33
C PRO A 709 2.65 24.14 -12.03
N THR A 710 3.82 24.73 -12.30
CA THR A 710 4.96 24.01 -12.91
C THR A 710 5.48 22.94 -11.96
N THR A 711 5.53 21.69 -12.43
CA THR A 711 6.12 20.57 -11.67
C THR A 711 7.61 20.50 -11.97
N HIS A 712 8.43 20.30 -10.93
CA HIS A 712 9.89 20.20 -11.03
C HIS A 712 10.36 18.88 -10.44
N ILE A 713 11.43 18.31 -10.99
CA ILE A 713 12.14 17.18 -10.36
C ILE A 713 12.84 17.69 -9.10
N PHE A 714 12.78 16.93 -8.00
CA PHE A 714 13.40 17.30 -6.73
C PHE A 714 14.72 16.57 -6.50
N TYR A 715 15.76 17.25 -6.03
CA TYR A 715 17.03 16.60 -5.71
C TYR A 715 16.87 15.61 -4.54
N GLN A 716 17.11 14.32 -4.77
CA GLN A 716 16.91 13.26 -3.77
C GLN A 716 15.50 13.25 -3.13
N GLY A 717 14.50 13.82 -3.82
CA GLY A 717 13.13 13.94 -3.34
C GLY A 717 12.84 15.16 -2.45
N ASP A 718 13.83 15.99 -2.13
CA ASP A 718 13.68 17.21 -1.32
C ASP A 718 12.93 18.31 -2.10
N PHE A 719 11.74 18.68 -1.60
CA PHE A 719 10.89 19.71 -2.19
C PHE A 719 11.49 21.13 -2.10
N ALA A 720 12.43 21.37 -1.18
CA ALA A 720 13.17 22.63 -1.09
C ALA A 720 14.29 22.74 -2.14
N SER A 721 14.64 21.64 -2.82
CA SER A 721 15.69 21.57 -3.83
C SER A 721 15.16 21.22 -5.24
N PRO A 722 14.34 22.09 -5.87
CA PRO A 722 13.85 21.88 -7.23
C PRO A 722 14.96 21.96 -8.28
N ARG A 723 14.79 21.18 -9.35
CA ARG A 723 15.66 21.09 -10.53
C ARG A 723 14.85 21.37 -11.80
N ASP A 724 15.04 20.58 -12.84
CA ASP A 724 14.39 20.75 -14.14
C ASP A 724 12.85 20.65 -14.04
N ALA A 725 12.17 21.53 -14.77
CA ALA A 725 10.72 21.49 -14.93
C ALA A 725 10.31 20.32 -15.85
N VAL A 726 9.16 19.71 -15.55
CA VAL A 726 8.56 18.63 -16.35
C VAL A 726 7.08 18.88 -16.63
N GLU A 727 6.69 18.59 -17.85
CA GLU A 727 5.30 18.56 -18.29
C GLU A 727 4.66 17.18 -18.02
N PRO A 728 3.31 17.07 -18.01
CA PRO A 728 2.63 15.81 -17.80
C PRO A 728 2.99 14.80 -18.89
N GLY A 729 3.15 13.55 -18.49
CA GLY A 729 3.58 12.50 -19.40
C GLY A 729 3.45 11.11 -18.78
N PHE A 730 3.07 10.15 -19.62
CA PHE A 730 3.05 8.73 -19.26
C PHE A 730 4.49 8.19 -19.10
N PRO A 731 4.68 6.98 -18.56
CA PRO A 731 6.01 6.38 -18.41
C PRO A 731 6.76 6.36 -19.74
N SER A 732 7.93 7.00 -19.76
CA SER A 732 8.70 7.30 -20.98
C SER A 732 9.31 6.07 -21.66
N VAL A 733 9.23 4.90 -21.01
CA VAL A 733 9.49 3.58 -21.59
C VAL A 733 8.51 3.25 -22.74
N PHE A 734 7.29 3.78 -22.70
CA PHE A 734 6.29 3.69 -23.78
C PHE A 734 6.18 5.00 -24.56
N THR A 735 5.97 6.10 -23.86
CA THR A 735 5.67 7.40 -24.49
C THR A 735 6.66 8.45 -23.97
N PRO A 736 7.83 8.63 -24.59
CA PRO A 736 8.84 9.58 -24.12
C PRO A 736 8.41 11.05 -24.34
N ALA A 737 7.55 11.31 -25.32
CA ALA A 737 6.90 12.60 -25.51
C ALA A 737 6.08 13.03 -24.28
N THR A 738 5.72 14.31 -24.23
CA THR A 738 4.71 14.82 -23.29
C THR A 738 3.33 14.25 -23.63
N ALA A 739 2.44 14.17 -22.64
CA ALA A 739 1.06 13.77 -22.89
C ALA A 739 0.34 14.83 -23.73
N VAL A 740 -0.44 14.38 -24.71
CA VAL A 740 -1.41 15.26 -25.39
C VAL A 740 -2.57 15.47 -24.42
N VAL A 741 -2.83 16.73 -24.07
CA VAL A 741 -3.91 17.13 -23.17
C VAL A 741 -4.89 17.99 -23.95
N SER A 742 -6.18 17.80 -23.73
CA SER A 742 -7.25 18.54 -24.39
C SER A 742 -8.32 18.88 -23.35
N PRO A 743 -8.35 20.10 -22.80
CA PRO A 743 -9.26 20.46 -21.72
C PRO A 743 -10.72 20.43 -22.20
N PRO A 744 -11.65 19.83 -21.45
CA PRO A 744 -13.07 19.80 -21.83
C PRO A 744 -13.78 21.15 -21.64
N SER A 745 -13.16 22.11 -20.95
CA SER A 745 -13.62 23.51 -20.84
C SER A 745 -12.51 24.40 -20.28
N ASP A 746 -12.65 25.72 -20.44
CA ASP A 746 -11.71 26.73 -19.92
C ASP A 746 -11.65 26.83 -18.37
N ASN A 747 -12.29 25.91 -17.64
CA ASN A 747 -12.28 25.84 -16.17
C ASN A 747 -11.36 24.77 -15.59
N THR A 748 -10.76 23.91 -16.43
CA THR A 748 -9.92 22.76 -16.01
C THR A 748 -8.73 22.62 -16.96
N THR A 749 -7.63 22.04 -16.48
CA THR A 749 -6.47 21.71 -17.29
C THR A 749 -6.70 20.53 -18.23
N GLY A 750 -7.72 19.69 -18.00
CA GLY A 750 -7.95 18.42 -18.70
C GLY A 750 -6.90 17.34 -18.44
N ARG A 751 -5.95 17.60 -17.52
CA ARG A 751 -4.80 16.72 -17.29
C ARG A 751 -5.24 15.39 -16.71
N ARG A 752 -6.23 15.37 -15.80
CA ARG A 752 -6.62 14.12 -15.14
C ARG A 752 -7.45 13.22 -16.05
N LEU A 753 -8.26 13.78 -16.93
CA LEU A 753 -8.96 13.03 -17.99
C LEU A 753 -7.96 12.40 -18.97
N ALA A 754 -6.94 13.15 -19.40
CA ALA A 754 -5.87 12.62 -20.25
C ALA A 754 -5.07 11.48 -19.57
N LEU A 755 -4.88 11.54 -18.25
CA LEU A 755 -4.30 10.43 -17.49
C LEU A 755 -5.26 9.23 -17.41
N ALA A 756 -6.53 9.46 -17.14
CA ALA A 756 -7.54 8.41 -17.01
C ALA A 756 -7.68 7.60 -18.30
N GLU A 757 -7.82 8.25 -19.46
CA GLU A 757 -7.94 7.57 -20.76
C GLU A 757 -6.71 6.73 -21.12
N TRP A 758 -5.51 7.12 -20.66
CA TRP A 758 -4.30 6.31 -20.84
C TRP A 758 -4.24 5.11 -19.86
N ILE A 759 -4.71 5.27 -18.64
CA ILE A 759 -4.79 4.16 -17.66
C ILE A 759 -5.75 3.08 -18.18
N VAL A 760 -6.91 3.46 -18.72
CA VAL A 760 -7.93 2.51 -19.19
C VAL A 760 -7.78 2.10 -20.66
N SER A 761 -6.74 2.59 -21.34
CA SER A 761 -6.46 2.22 -22.73
C SER A 761 -6.23 0.71 -22.86
N ALA A 762 -6.79 0.08 -23.90
CA ALA A 762 -6.52 -1.34 -24.20
C ALA A 762 -5.03 -1.62 -24.53
N ASN A 763 -4.25 -0.59 -24.81
CA ASN A 763 -2.79 -0.66 -24.99
C ASN A 763 -2.01 -0.56 -23.66
N ASN A 764 -2.66 -0.25 -22.54
CA ASN A 764 -2.05 -0.23 -21.23
C ASN A 764 -1.77 -1.67 -20.77
N PRO A 765 -0.51 -2.07 -20.52
CA PRO A 765 -0.20 -3.47 -20.23
C PRO A 765 -0.57 -3.89 -18.80
N TRP A 766 -0.96 -2.96 -17.93
CA TRP A 766 -1.13 -3.23 -16.50
C TRP A 766 -2.58 -3.32 -16.04
N THR A 767 -3.41 -2.31 -16.34
CA THR A 767 -4.63 -2.05 -15.56
C THR A 767 -5.63 -3.20 -15.55
N ALA A 768 -5.88 -3.85 -16.68
CA ALA A 768 -6.73 -5.05 -16.73
C ALA A 768 -6.12 -6.24 -15.96
N ARG A 769 -4.80 -6.48 -16.07
CA ARG A 769 -4.12 -7.56 -15.33
C ARG A 769 -4.19 -7.34 -13.82
N VAL A 770 -4.01 -6.09 -13.38
CA VAL A 770 -3.93 -5.72 -11.95
C VAL A 770 -5.26 -5.97 -11.24
N ILE A 771 -6.40 -5.58 -11.82
CA ILE A 771 -7.72 -5.83 -11.22
C ILE A 771 -8.12 -7.31 -11.31
N VAL A 772 -7.87 -7.98 -12.44
CA VAL A 772 -8.07 -9.44 -12.60
C VAL A 772 -7.29 -10.21 -11.54
N ASN A 773 -6.04 -9.83 -11.28
CA ASN A 773 -5.20 -10.48 -10.28
C ASN A 773 -5.72 -10.31 -8.84
N ARG A 774 -6.30 -9.15 -8.50
CA ARG A 774 -6.93 -8.93 -7.19
C ARG A 774 -8.21 -9.75 -7.01
N ILE A 775 -9.03 -9.86 -8.05
CA ILE A 775 -10.25 -10.68 -8.04
C ILE A 775 -9.91 -12.18 -7.99
N TRP A 776 -8.84 -12.60 -8.67
CA TRP A 776 -8.29 -13.96 -8.49
C TRP A 776 -7.80 -14.19 -7.06
N GLN A 777 -7.04 -13.24 -6.49
CA GLN A 777 -6.56 -13.33 -5.11
C GLN A 777 -7.70 -13.47 -4.10
N GLN A 778 -8.83 -12.79 -4.29
CA GLN A 778 -10.00 -12.89 -3.42
C GLN A 778 -10.52 -14.33 -3.32
N HIS A 779 -10.68 -15.01 -4.47
CA HIS A 779 -11.22 -16.37 -4.52
C HIS A 779 -10.23 -17.46 -4.07
N PHE A 780 -8.96 -17.35 -4.45
CA PHE A 780 -7.95 -18.40 -4.18
C PHE A 780 -7.06 -18.11 -2.97
N GLY A 781 -7.05 -16.87 -2.46
CA GLY A 781 -6.22 -16.42 -1.32
C GLY A 781 -4.83 -15.92 -1.70
N THR A 782 -4.38 -16.16 -2.94
CA THR A 782 -3.13 -15.62 -3.52
C THR A 782 -3.40 -15.31 -5.00
N GLY A 783 -2.94 -14.14 -5.48
CA GLY A 783 -3.06 -13.77 -6.90
C GLY A 783 -2.10 -14.58 -7.78
N LEU A 784 -2.39 -14.65 -9.09
CA LEU A 784 -1.48 -15.21 -10.08
C LEU A 784 -0.13 -14.48 -10.07
N VAL A 785 -0.14 -13.17 -9.81
CA VAL A 785 0.99 -12.38 -9.30
C VAL A 785 0.78 -12.20 -7.79
N ALA A 786 1.66 -12.78 -6.98
CA ALA A 786 1.54 -12.79 -5.52
C ALA A 786 1.74 -11.42 -4.83
N THR A 787 2.13 -10.39 -5.59
CA THR A 787 2.31 -8.99 -5.15
C THR A 787 1.35 -8.06 -5.93
N PRO A 788 0.06 -7.94 -5.57
CA PRO A 788 -0.93 -7.26 -6.42
C PRO A 788 -0.71 -5.76 -6.67
N ASN A 789 0.19 -5.13 -5.93
CA ASN A 789 0.58 -3.72 -6.07
C ASN A 789 1.99 -3.53 -6.66
N ASP A 790 2.72 -4.61 -6.96
CA ASP A 790 4.02 -4.58 -7.64
C ASP A 790 4.10 -5.70 -8.70
N PHE A 791 3.98 -5.30 -9.96
CA PHE A 791 4.15 -6.11 -11.17
C PHE A 791 5.53 -5.91 -11.82
N GLY A 792 6.44 -5.19 -11.16
CA GLY A 792 7.75 -4.80 -11.65
C GLY A 792 8.79 -5.93 -11.62
N PHE A 793 10.07 -5.58 -11.52
CA PHE A 793 11.16 -6.54 -11.33
C PHE A 793 11.27 -7.01 -9.87
N SER A 794 10.97 -6.12 -8.91
CA SER A 794 10.91 -6.44 -7.48
C SER A 794 9.72 -7.34 -7.13
N GLY A 795 8.60 -7.18 -7.85
CA GLY A 795 7.38 -7.96 -7.67
C GLY A 795 7.51 -9.42 -8.10
N ALA A 796 6.56 -10.23 -7.62
CA ALA A 796 6.43 -11.62 -8.03
C ALA A 796 6.17 -11.73 -9.53
N ARG A 797 6.77 -12.74 -10.17
CA ARG A 797 6.39 -13.13 -11.53
C ARG A 797 5.03 -13.84 -11.52
N PRO A 798 4.23 -13.73 -12.60
CA PRO A 798 2.99 -14.47 -12.70
C PRO A 798 3.28 -15.97 -12.70
N SER A 799 2.60 -16.75 -11.86
CA SER A 799 2.65 -18.21 -11.92
C SER A 799 2.10 -18.72 -13.26
N HIS A 800 1.04 -18.07 -13.75
CA HIS A 800 0.32 -18.46 -14.97
C HIS A 800 0.06 -17.24 -15.89
N PRO A 801 1.08 -16.74 -16.62
CA PRO A 801 0.96 -15.53 -17.45
C PRO A 801 -0.09 -15.69 -18.56
N GLU A 802 -0.18 -16.86 -19.22
CA GLU A 802 -1.18 -17.12 -20.27
C GLU A 802 -2.62 -17.03 -19.74
N LEU A 803 -2.85 -17.42 -18.48
CA LEU A 803 -4.14 -17.33 -17.80
C LEU A 803 -4.46 -15.88 -17.41
N LEU A 804 -3.50 -15.17 -16.83
CA LEU A 804 -3.66 -13.77 -16.46
C LEU A 804 -3.94 -12.87 -17.68
N ASP A 805 -3.25 -13.10 -18.80
CA ASP A 805 -3.44 -12.35 -20.04
C ASP A 805 -4.75 -12.69 -20.75
N THR A 806 -5.12 -13.97 -20.79
CA THR A 806 -6.42 -14.39 -21.36
C THR A 806 -7.58 -13.75 -20.58
N LEU A 807 -7.54 -13.80 -19.25
CA LEU A 807 -8.54 -13.15 -18.40
C LEU A 807 -8.52 -11.61 -18.52
N ALA A 808 -7.35 -10.98 -18.59
CA ALA A 808 -7.24 -9.52 -18.76
C ALA A 808 -7.83 -9.04 -20.09
N VAL A 809 -7.54 -9.75 -21.19
CA VAL A 809 -8.09 -9.41 -22.52
C VAL A 809 -9.59 -9.69 -22.60
N GLU A 810 -10.06 -10.85 -22.10
CA GLU A 810 -11.50 -11.15 -22.09
C GLU A 810 -12.29 -10.17 -21.21
N PHE A 811 -11.77 -9.77 -20.05
CA PHE A 811 -12.39 -8.77 -19.18
C PHE A 811 -12.60 -7.42 -19.89
N MET A 812 -11.60 -6.93 -20.64
CA MET A 812 -11.75 -5.73 -21.47
C MET A 812 -12.76 -5.93 -22.61
N GLN A 813 -12.72 -7.09 -23.30
CA GLN A 813 -13.63 -7.41 -24.40
C GLN A 813 -15.09 -7.55 -23.97
N ARG A 814 -15.34 -7.97 -22.73
CA ARG A 814 -16.68 -8.05 -22.12
C ARG A 814 -17.11 -6.75 -21.41
N GLY A 815 -16.50 -5.62 -21.78
CA GLY A 815 -16.93 -4.30 -21.29
C GLY A 815 -16.56 -3.99 -19.85
N TRP A 816 -15.46 -4.56 -19.34
CA TRP A 816 -14.93 -4.30 -17.99
C TRP A 816 -15.90 -4.62 -16.83
N SER A 817 -16.89 -5.50 -17.05
CA SER A 817 -17.82 -6.00 -16.02
C SER A 817 -17.07 -6.80 -14.95
N ILE A 818 -17.18 -6.35 -13.70
CA ILE A 818 -16.55 -7.01 -12.55
C ILE A 818 -17.37 -8.26 -12.18
N LYS A 819 -18.70 -8.20 -12.23
CA LYS A 819 -19.56 -9.35 -11.94
C LYS A 819 -19.39 -10.49 -12.94
N ASP A 820 -19.27 -10.23 -14.25
CA ASP A 820 -19.05 -11.31 -15.22
C ASP A 820 -17.64 -11.94 -15.10
N LEU A 821 -16.65 -11.18 -14.63
CA LEU A 821 -15.35 -11.73 -14.25
C LEU A 821 -15.44 -12.66 -13.03
N HIS A 822 -16.12 -12.24 -11.94
CA HIS A 822 -16.40 -13.16 -10.82
C HIS A 822 -17.17 -14.39 -11.30
N ARG A 823 -18.23 -14.22 -12.08
CA ARG A 823 -19.08 -15.29 -12.67
C ARG A 823 -18.23 -16.29 -13.46
N THR A 824 -17.35 -15.79 -14.33
CA THR A 824 -16.43 -16.60 -15.14
C THR A 824 -15.46 -17.40 -14.28
N ILE A 825 -14.95 -16.82 -13.19
CA ILE A 825 -14.07 -17.53 -12.25
C ILE A 825 -14.84 -18.58 -11.44
N VAL A 826 -15.98 -18.24 -10.82
CA VAL A 826 -16.66 -19.17 -9.91
C VAL A 826 -17.38 -20.32 -10.61
N LEU A 827 -17.82 -20.15 -11.86
CA LEU A 827 -18.41 -21.23 -12.66
C LEU A 827 -17.37 -22.28 -13.12
N SER A 828 -16.08 -21.96 -13.08
CA SER A 828 -15.00 -22.88 -13.47
C SER A 828 -14.97 -24.16 -12.61
N ALA A 829 -14.46 -25.25 -13.17
CA ALA A 829 -14.12 -26.43 -12.37
C ALA A 829 -12.99 -26.10 -11.37
N THR A 830 -12.03 -25.28 -11.80
CA THR A 830 -10.90 -24.77 -11.01
C THR A 830 -11.33 -24.21 -9.66
N TYR A 831 -12.31 -23.31 -9.62
CA TYR A 831 -12.82 -22.71 -8.37
C TYR A 831 -13.63 -23.70 -7.51
N ARG A 832 -14.33 -24.65 -8.14
CA ARG A 832 -15.22 -25.60 -7.46
C ARG A 832 -14.51 -26.80 -6.82
N GLN A 833 -13.18 -26.89 -6.94
CA GLN A 833 -12.36 -27.89 -6.26
C GLN A 833 -12.54 -27.89 -4.73
N SER A 834 -12.37 -29.05 -4.10
CA SER A 834 -12.31 -29.22 -2.65
C SER A 834 -10.92 -28.85 -2.10
N SER A 835 -10.92 -28.12 -0.98
CA SER A 835 -9.72 -27.75 -0.21
C SER A 835 -9.25 -28.85 0.75
N ALA A 836 -10.10 -29.84 1.03
CA ALA A 836 -9.89 -30.87 2.06
C ALA A 836 -8.61 -31.70 1.84
N VAL A 837 -8.18 -31.87 0.58
CA VAL A 837 -6.94 -32.56 0.16
C VAL A 837 -5.69 -32.01 0.86
N ARG A 838 -5.72 -30.75 1.30
CA ARG A 838 -4.60 -30.07 1.97
C ARG A 838 -4.62 -30.18 3.51
N SER A 839 -5.71 -30.66 4.11
CA SER A 839 -5.88 -30.66 5.57
C SER A 839 -5.00 -31.68 6.30
N PRO A 840 -4.23 -31.29 7.35
CA PRO A 840 -3.51 -32.23 8.20
C PRO A 840 -4.41 -33.23 8.93
N ALA A 841 -5.70 -32.92 9.11
CA ALA A 841 -6.67 -33.84 9.69
C ALA A 841 -7.04 -34.97 8.70
N PHE A 842 -7.21 -34.66 7.41
CA PHE A 842 -7.49 -35.65 6.37
C PHE A 842 -6.31 -36.63 6.17
N ARG A 843 -5.07 -36.22 6.50
CA ARG A 843 -3.91 -37.12 6.60
C ARG A 843 -3.97 -38.12 7.75
N ARG A 844 -4.94 -37.99 8.68
CA ARG A 844 -5.13 -38.88 9.84
C ARG A 844 -6.45 -39.67 9.80
N SER A 845 -7.43 -39.25 9.00
CA SER A 845 -8.75 -39.88 8.92
C SER A 845 -9.05 -40.40 7.51
N GLY A 846 -9.14 -41.73 7.35
CA GLY A 846 -9.85 -42.34 6.20
C GLY A 846 -9.18 -43.50 5.46
N ALA A 847 -7.89 -43.77 5.64
CA ALA A 847 -7.25 -44.97 5.10
C ALA A 847 -7.35 -46.13 6.11
N SER A 848 -7.90 -47.27 5.68
CA SER A 848 -8.18 -48.41 6.56
C SER A 848 -6.92 -48.95 7.24
N ALA A 849 -6.96 -49.11 8.57
CA ALA A 849 -5.87 -49.60 9.41
C ALA A 849 -5.58 -51.11 9.26
N ASN A 850 -5.89 -51.69 8.10
CA ASN A 850 -5.79 -53.13 7.83
C ASN A 850 -5.37 -53.45 6.38
N GLN A 851 -4.66 -52.54 5.70
CA GLN A 851 -3.90 -52.86 4.49
C GLN A 851 -2.42 -53.02 4.81
N PRO A 852 -1.71 -54.03 4.25
CA PRO A 852 -0.26 -54.10 4.32
C PRO A 852 0.40 -52.87 3.69
N ALA A 853 1.60 -52.50 4.15
CA ALA A 853 2.36 -51.34 3.65
C ALA A 853 2.92 -51.57 2.23
N GLY A 854 2.05 -51.64 1.23
CA GLY A 854 2.37 -51.91 -0.17
C GLY A 854 2.06 -50.73 -1.09
N GLN A 855 3.08 -49.93 -1.40
CA GLN A 855 3.26 -49.15 -2.64
C GLN A 855 2.00 -48.56 -3.32
N SER A 856 1.14 -47.84 -2.60
CA SER A 856 0.14 -46.97 -3.26
C SER A 856 0.81 -45.68 -3.73
N GLN A 857 1.18 -45.62 -5.02
CA GLN A 857 1.73 -44.42 -5.66
C GLN A 857 0.65 -43.37 -5.95
N VAL A 858 -0.06 -42.91 -4.92
CA VAL A 858 -0.75 -41.62 -4.99
C VAL A 858 0.34 -40.55 -4.96
N ALA A 859 0.72 -40.06 -6.14
CA ALA A 859 1.65 -38.96 -6.26
C ALA A 859 1.12 -37.74 -5.48
N GLU A 860 2.02 -36.92 -4.94
CA GLU A 860 1.62 -35.69 -4.26
C GLU A 860 1.08 -34.68 -5.28
N ASN A 861 -0.22 -34.73 -5.59
CA ASN A 861 -0.96 -33.72 -6.37
C ASN A 861 -1.02 -32.39 -5.59
N ARG A 862 0.13 -31.74 -5.44
CA ARG A 862 0.28 -30.39 -4.91
C ARG A 862 0.09 -29.40 -6.06
N LEU A 863 -1.18 -29.07 -6.34
CA LEU A 863 -1.48 -27.83 -7.06
C LEU A 863 -0.75 -26.66 -6.38
N THR A 864 -0.26 -25.71 -7.18
CA THR A 864 0.31 -24.48 -6.61
C THR A 864 -0.77 -23.68 -5.85
N PRO A 865 -0.41 -22.88 -4.82
CA PRO A 865 -1.40 -22.17 -3.99
C PRO A 865 -2.30 -21.19 -4.74
N GLU A 866 -1.95 -20.82 -5.97
CA GLU A 866 -2.69 -19.90 -6.83
C GLU A 866 -3.76 -20.63 -7.68
N LEU A 867 -3.71 -21.96 -7.78
CA LEU A 867 -4.59 -22.78 -8.64
C LEU A 867 -5.57 -23.70 -7.88
N GLN A 868 -5.42 -23.85 -6.58
CA GLN A 868 -6.33 -24.63 -5.73
C GLN A 868 -6.90 -23.78 -4.61
N THR A 869 -8.21 -23.83 -4.42
CA THR A 869 -8.87 -23.18 -3.29
C THR A 869 -8.31 -23.72 -1.97
N SER A 870 -7.64 -22.85 -1.21
CA SER A 870 -7.12 -23.18 0.11
C SER A 870 -8.15 -22.97 1.22
N VAL A 871 -7.95 -23.63 2.36
CA VAL A 871 -8.69 -23.37 3.61
C VAL A 871 -8.38 -21.95 4.08
N ARG A 872 -9.29 -21.00 3.79
CA ARG A 872 -9.14 -19.56 4.08
C ARG A 872 -9.86 -19.20 5.37
N ARG A 873 -9.20 -18.42 6.22
CA ARG A 873 -9.79 -17.81 7.42
C ARG A 873 -10.69 -16.63 7.02
N LEU A 874 -11.73 -16.34 7.80
CA LEU A 874 -12.50 -15.10 7.66
C LEU A 874 -11.66 -13.89 8.11
N ASP A 875 -11.75 -12.78 7.37
CA ASP A 875 -11.16 -11.49 7.74
C ASP A 875 -11.96 -10.77 8.84
N ALA A 876 -11.38 -9.75 9.49
CA ALA A 876 -11.95 -9.06 10.65
C ALA A 876 -13.43 -8.65 10.48
N GLU A 877 -13.72 -7.90 9.42
CA GLU A 877 -15.07 -7.45 9.10
C GLU A 877 -16.00 -8.63 8.81
N THR A 878 -15.57 -9.61 8.00
CA THR A 878 -16.37 -10.80 7.68
C THR A 878 -16.68 -11.65 8.92
N LEU A 879 -15.73 -11.77 9.86
CA LEU A 879 -15.93 -12.51 11.11
C LEU A 879 -16.92 -11.80 12.04
N ARG A 880 -16.81 -10.46 12.20
CA ARG A 880 -17.78 -9.69 12.98
C ARG A 880 -19.18 -9.71 12.36
N ASP A 881 -19.26 -9.54 11.04
CA ASP A 881 -20.52 -9.53 10.31
C ASP A 881 -21.19 -10.92 10.33
N ALA A 882 -20.41 -12.00 10.25
CA ALA A 882 -20.89 -13.36 10.46
C ALA A 882 -21.43 -13.57 11.89
N LEU A 883 -20.72 -13.09 12.92
CA LEU A 883 -21.19 -13.17 14.31
C LEU A 883 -22.52 -12.44 14.52
N LEU A 884 -22.64 -11.21 14.01
CA LEU A 884 -23.90 -10.45 14.02
C LEU A 884 -25.02 -11.17 13.26
N SER A 885 -24.70 -11.78 12.12
CA SER A 885 -25.66 -12.50 11.28
C SER A 885 -26.19 -13.74 11.99
N VAL A 886 -25.33 -14.64 12.46
CA VAL A 886 -25.77 -15.89 13.13
C VAL A 886 -26.44 -15.60 14.47
N SER A 887 -26.00 -14.58 15.22
CA SER A 887 -26.66 -14.17 16.47
C SER A 887 -28.00 -13.45 16.26
N GLY A 888 -28.36 -13.11 15.02
CA GLY A 888 -29.60 -12.40 14.69
C GLY A 888 -29.61 -10.92 15.08
N LEU A 889 -28.44 -10.30 15.24
CA LEU A 889 -28.30 -8.88 15.58
C LEU A 889 -28.11 -7.99 14.36
N LEU A 890 -27.60 -8.53 13.23
CA LEU A 890 -27.25 -7.74 12.05
C LEU A 890 -28.45 -6.94 11.49
N LYS A 891 -28.37 -5.61 11.57
CA LYS A 891 -29.39 -4.68 11.07
C LYS A 891 -29.09 -4.24 9.63
N PRO A 892 -30.12 -3.98 8.81
CA PRO A 892 -29.93 -3.35 7.51
C PRO A 892 -29.48 -1.90 7.68
N TYR A 893 -28.44 -1.54 6.95
CA TYR A 893 -27.95 -0.17 6.76
C TYR A 893 -27.23 -0.18 5.42
N ASP A 894 -27.65 0.67 4.50
CA ASP A 894 -27.27 0.51 3.07
C ASP A 894 -26.42 1.68 2.55
N ALA A 895 -26.46 2.84 3.22
CA ALA A 895 -25.65 4.04 3.00
C ALA A 895 -25.82 5.00 4.20
N GLY A 896 -24.92 5.97 4.37
CA GLY A 896 -25.05 7.03 5.39
C GLY A 896 -23.78 7.31 6.20
N LYS A 897 -23.86 8.22 7.17
CA LYS A 897 -22.72 8.60 8.03
C LYS A 897 -22.10 7.37 8.71
N PRO A 898 -20.76 7.31 8.90
CA PRO A 898 -20.14 6.21 9.61
C PRO A 898 -20.60 6.17 11.06
N LEU A 899 -20.89 4.96 11.57
CA LEU A 899 -21.33 4.75 12.95
C LEU A 899 -20.13 4.47 13.85
N TRP A 900 -20.12 5.07 15.04
CA TRP A 900 -19.02 5.00 15.99
C TRP A 900 -19.36 3.99 17.08
N PRO A 901 -18.83 2.75 17.06
CA PRO A 901 -19.14 1.77 18.09
C PRO A 901 -18.58 2.20 19.45
N PRO A 902 -19.16 1.72 20.56
CA PRO A 902 -18.55 1.90 21.87
C PRO A 902 -17.18 1.25 21.93
N VAL A 903 -16.24 1.91 22.60
CA VAL A 903 -14.87 1.42 22.83
C VAL A 903 -14.45 1.69 24.28
N PRO A 904 -13.52 0.91 24.86
CA PRO A 904 -13.09 1.09 26.24
C PRO A 904 -12.57 2.52 26.50
N GLN A 905 -13.09 3.18 27.54
CA GLN A 905 -12.74 4.57 27.88
C GLN A 905 -11.23 4.73 28.17
N GLU A 906 -10.56 3.67 28.60
CA GLU A 906 -9.10 3.63 28.80
C GLU A 906 -8.32 3.87 27.50
N LEU A 907 -8.88 3.47 26.34
CA LEU A 907 -8.28 3.72 25.02
C LEU A 907 -8.59 5.13 24.50
N LEU A 908 -9.76 5.69 24.85
CA LEU A 908 -10.10 7.09 24.57
C LEU A 908 -9.22 8.05 25.36
N HIS A 909 -9.09 7.81 26.67
CA HIS A 909 -8.21 8.57 27.57
C HIS A 909 -6.71 8.40 27.26
N ALA A 910 -6.31 7.41 26.47
CA ALA A 910 -4.93 7.28 25.99
C ALA A 910 -4.59 8.24 24.82
N GLN A 911 -5.59 8.93 24.24
CA GLN A 911 -5.43 9.77 23.05
C GLN A 911 -5.61 11.26 23.40
N PRO A 912 -4.54 12.09 23.38
CA PRO A 912 -4.61 13.50 23.76
C PRO A 912 -5.63 14.34 22.98
N ALA A 913 -5.75 14.10 21.67
CA ALA A 913 -6.71 14.79 20.82
C ALA A 913 -8.18 14.46 21.18
N ILE A 914 -8.47 13.25 21.66
CA ILE A 914 -9.81 12.86 22.11
C ILE A 914 -10.12 13.54 23.44
N LEU A 915 -9.18 13.52 24.40
CA LEU A 915 -9.27 14.24 25.67
C LEU A 915 -9.40 15.76 25.53
N GLU A 916 -8.99 16.34 24.40
CA GLU A 916 -9.19 17.76 24.06
C GLU A 916 -10.63 18.01 23.56
N ALA A 917 -11.16 17.13 22.70
CA ALA A 917 -12.53 17.20 22.19
C ALA A 917 -13.59 16.97 23.28
N GLU A 918 -13.38 16.00 24.17
CA GLU A 918 -14.26 15.75 25.34
C GLU A 918 -14.40 16.99 26.26
N LYS A 919 -13.41 17.88 26.26
CA LYS A 919 -13.40 19.14 27.03
C LYS A 919 -13.91 20.34 26.24
N GLY A 920 -14.33 20.16 24.99
CA GLY A 920 -14.70 21.25 24.06
C GLY A 920 -13.51 22.11 23.60
N GLY A 921 -12.27 21.68 23.84
CA GLY A 921 -11.06 22.38 23.40
C GLY A 921 -10.79 22.28 21.90
N ASP A 922 -11.41 21.31 21.24
CA ASP A 922 -11.21 21.08 19.80
C ASP A 922 -11.81 22.17 18.90
N GLY A 923 -12.58 23.11 19.44
CA GLY A 923 -13.19 24.20 18.66
C GLY A 923 -14.07 23.72 17.50
N GLY A 924 -14.61 22.49 17.56
CA GLY A 924 -15.39 21.88 16.47
C GLY A 924 -14.55 21.18 15.40
N ARG A 925 -13.26 20.88 15.65
CA ARG A 925 -12.40 20.07 14.75
C ARG A 925 -12.87 18.63 14.54
N MET A 926 -13.80 18.13 15.36
CA MET A 926 -14.35 16.77 15.29
C MET A 926 -13.26 15.69 15.44
N GLN A 927 -12.31 15.92 16.34
CA GLN A 927 -11.14 15.03 16.57
C GLN A 927 -11.38 13.93 17.62
N GLY A 928 -12.51 13.97 18.34
CA GLY A 928 -12.89 13.02 19.39
C GLY A 928 -13.39 11.65 18.91
N TRP A 929 -14.20 11.00 19.77
CA TRP A 929 -14.96 9.79 19.47
C TRP A 929 -16.44 10.04 19.76
N TYR A 930 -17.30 9.91 18.74
CA TYR A 930 -18.69 10.37 18.77
C TYR A 930 -19.65 9.19 18.86
N GLU A 931 -19.55 8.45 19.97
CA GLU A 931 -20.20 7.15 20.19
C GLU A 931 -21.70 7.12 19.84
N ASN A 932 -22.06 6.16 18.99
CA ASN A 932 -23.44 5.72 18.76
C ASN A 932 -23.80 4.63 19.77
N SER A 933 -25.10 4.42 20.00
CA SER A 933 -25.54 3.29 20.81
C SER A 933 -25.09 1.96 20.20
N LEU A 934 -24.75 1.00 21.05
CA LEU A 934 -24.28 -0.32 20.64
C LEU A 934 -25.24 -0.97 19.63
N GLU A 935 -26.55 -0.84 19.88
CA GLU A 935 -27.63 -1.30 19.02
C GLU A 935 -27.72 -0.58 17.66
N GLU A 936 -27.32 0.68 17.53
CA GLU A 936 -27.19 1.31 16.20
C GLU A 936 -26.01 0.72 15.42
N THR A 937 -24.94 0.33 16.11
CA THR A 937 -23.71 -0.15 15.47
C THR A 937 -23.72 -1.63 15.06
N ASP A 938 -24.84 -2.34 15.25
CA ASP A 938 -25.07 -3.72 14.79
C ASP A 938 -25.22 -3.85 13.26
N VAL A 939 -24.50 -3.03 12.49
CA VAL A 939 -24.47 -3.00 11.03
C VAL A 939 -23.22 -3.71 10.48
N ARG A 940 -23.20 -3.94 9.16
CA ARG A 940 -22.01 -4.41 8.43
C ARG A 940 -20.80 -3.53 8.75
N SER A 941 -19.66 -4.14 9.05
CA SER A 941 -18.45 -3.44 9.50
C SER A 941 -17.88 -2.42 8.50
N VAL A 942 -18.30 -2.43 7.23
CA VAL A 942 -17.97 -1.40 6.24
C VAL A 942 -18.57 -0.02 6.58
N PHE A 943 -19.66 0.03 7.35
CA PHE A 943 -20.33 1.28 7.76
C PHE A 943 -19.85 1.83 9.11
N LEU A 944 -18.94 1.15 9.80
CA LEU A 944 -18.32 1.65 11.03
C LEU A 944 -17.19 2.64 10.72
N ILE A 945 -16.94 3.54 11.67
CA ILE A 945 -15.88 4.55 11.56
C ILE A 945 -14.49 3.93 11.34
N ARG A 946 -13.78 4.42 10.31
CA ARG A 946 -12.36 4.12 10.03
C ARG A 946 -11.50 5.31 10.45
N LYS A 947 -11.33 5.48 11.77
CA LYS A 947 -10.36 6.41 12.35
C LYS A 947 -8.93 5.85 12.22
N ARG A 948 -7.95 6.69 11.88
CA ARG A 948 -6.58 6.26 11.53
C ARG A 948 -5.73 5.94 12.76
N CYS A 949 -5.77 6.80 13.77
CA CYS A 949 -4.92 6.73 14.96
C CYS A 949 -5.56 5.94 16.12
N LEU A 950 -6.84 5.54 15.98
CA LEU A 950 -7.54 4.64 16.91
C LEU A 950 -8.44 3.66 16.14
N PRO A 951 -7.93 2.46 15.77
CA PRO A 951 -8.74 1.42 15.15
C PRO A 951 -9.67 0.73 16.18
N ILE A 952 -10.79 0.18 15.69
CA ILE A 952 -11.76 -0.55 16.53
C ILE A 952 -11.10 -1.82 17.11
N PRO A 953 -10.99 -2.00 18.44
CA PRO A 953 -10.15 -3.03 19.05
C PRO A 953 -10.49 -4.47 18.66
N PHE A 954 -11.79 -4.81 18.58
CA PHE A 954 -12.22 -6.13 18.12
C PHE A 954 -11.68 -6.43 16.72
N LEU A 955 -11.89 -5.50 15.77
CA LEU A 955 -11.44 -5.67 14.38
C LEU A 955 -9.91 -5.71 14.30
N GLN A 956 -9.21 -4.82 15.01
CA GLN A 956 -7.74 -4.78 15.05
C GLN A 956 -7.13 -6.13 15.47
N ALA A 957 -7.75 -6.82 16.44
CA ALA A 957 -7.29 -8.14 16.87
C ALA A 957 -7.37 -9.22 15.76
N PHE A 958 -8.22 -9.04 14.74
CA PHE A 958 -8.39 -9.95 13.60
C PHE A 958 -7.73 -9.44 12.31
N ASP A 959 -6.57 -8.77 12.46
CA ASP A 959 -5.69 -8.38 11.35
C ASP A 959 -6.31 -7.31 10.41
N LEU A 960 -7.12 -6.40 10.98
CA LEU A 960 -7.70 -5.27 10.23
C LEU A 960 -6.61 -4.40 9.57
N PRO A 961 -6.69 -4.12 8.25
CA PRO A 961 -5.66 -3.33 7.57
C PRO A 961 -5.49 -1.93 8.14
N ASP A 962 -4.22 -1.54 8.30
CA ASP A 962 -3.81 -0.15 8.42
C ASP A 962 -4.27 0.64 7.18
N THR A 963 -4.56 1.92 7.36
CA THR A 963 -5.09 2.78 6.30
C THR A 963 -4.08 3.81 5.78
N THR A 964 -2.93 3.97 6.42
CA THR A 964 -1.86 4.91 6.03
C THR A 964 -1.06 4.45 4.80
N VAL A 965 -1.07 3.14 4.53
CA VAL A 965 -0.42 2.51 3.37
C VAL A 965 -1.41 1.66 2.57
N SER A 966 -1.19 1.52 1.26
CA SER A 966 -2.10 0.78 0.37
C SER A 966 -2.02 -0.73 0.62
N CYS A 967 -3.12 -1.32 1.09
CA CYS A 967 -3.17 -2.75 1.40
C CYS A 967 -3.44 -3.57 0.11
N ALA A 968 -2.38 -4.20 -0.42
CA ALA A 968 -2.44 -5.05 -1.62
C ALA A 968 -3.10 -6.42 -1.35
N ARG A 969 -2.97 -6.89 -0.11
CA ARG A 969 -3.38 -8.18 0.42
C ARG A 969 -3.51 -8.03 1.94
N ARG A 970 -4.55 -8.61 2.52
CA ARG A 970 -4.71 -8.67 3.98
C ARG A 970 -3.81 -9.76 4.56
N ASP A 971 -3.17 -9.47 5.69
CA ASP A 971 -2.57 -10.51 6.51
C ASP A 971 -3.66 -11.33 7.21
N THR A 972 -3.33 -12.59 7.55
CA THR A 972 -4.22 -13.47 8.32
C THR A 972 -3.38 -14.23 9.33
N THR A 973 -3.38 -13.79 10.58
CA THR A 973 -2.69 -14.47 11.67
C THR A 973 -3.58 -15.55 12.30
N VAL A 974 -2.96 -16.44 13.09
CA VAL A 974 -3.67 -17.43 13.92
C VAL A 974 -2.98 -17.43 15.28
N VAL A 975 -3.43 -16.55 16.17
CA VAL A 975 -2.77 -16.31 17.48
C VAL A 975 -3.73 -16.45 18.64
N ALA A 976 -3.25 -16.94 19.79
CA ALA A 976 -4.08 -17.20 20.97
C ALA A 976 -4.95 -16.01 21.44
N PRO A 977 -4.50 -14.74 21.38
CA PRO A 977 -5.34 -13.58 21.70
C PRO A 977 -6.64 -13.49 20.89
N GLN A 978 -6.68 -13.97 19.65
CA GLN A 978 -7.88 -13.94 18.81
C GLN A 978 -8.96 -14.90 19.31
N ALA A 979 -8.58 -16.12 19.71
CA ALA A 979 -9.51 -17.07 20.32
C ALA A 979 -9.97 -16.58 21.72
N LEU A 980 -9.08 -15.94 22.48
CA LEU A 980 -9.43 -15.30 23.75
C LEU A 980 -10.37 -14.09 23.57
N MET A 981 -10.25 -13.35 22.46
CA MET A 981 -11.16 -12.26 22.09
C MET A 981 -12.58 -12.79 21.83
N LEU A 982 -12.74 -13.83 21.01
CA LEU A 982 -14.06 -14.44 20.76
C LEU A 982 -14.71 -15.00 22.04
N LEU A 983 -13.91 -15.59 22.94
CA LEU A 983 -14.42 -16.17 24.18
C LEU A 983 -14.79 -15.14 25.25
N ASN A 984 -13.98 -14.08 25.43
CA ASN A 984 -13.99 -13.28 26.67
C ASN A 984 -14.27 -11.77 26.46
N SER A 985 -14.33 -11.27 25.23
CA SER A 985 -14.77 -9.90 24.96
C SER A 985 -16.23 -9.67 25.36
N GLN A 986 -16.60 -8.41 25.61
CA GLN A 986 -17.99 -8.06 25.93
C GLN A 986 -18.89 -8.34 24.71
N GLU A 987 -18.35 -8.10 23.53
CA GLU A 987 -18.90 -8.34 22.21
C GLU A 987 -19.15 -9.84 21.97
N GLY A 988 -18.14 -10.70 22.17
CA GLY A 988 -18.29 -12.16 22.05
C GLY A 988 -19.32 -12.74 23.02
N ILE A 989 -19.35 -12.24 24.26
CA ILE A 989 -20.37 -12.59 25.25
C ILE A 989 -21.76 -12.08 24.84
N ARG A 990 -21.87 -10.90 24.21
CA ARG A 990 -23.13 -10.33 23.68
C ARG A 990 -23.65 -11.13 22.49
N TYR A 991 -22.80 -11.48 21.53
CA TYR A 991 -23.17 -12.32 20.38
C TYR A 991 -23.67 -13.69 20.85
N ALA A 992 -23.00 -14.32 21.83
CA ALA A 992 -23.44 -15.59 22.38
C ALA A 992 -24.76 -15.51 23.18
N LYS A 993 -25.04 -14.38 23.87
CA LYS A 993 -26.34 -14.13 24.51
C LYS A 993 -27.46 -14.03 23.49
N ALA A 994 -27.31 -13.17 22.48
CA ALA A 994 -28.32 -13.00 21.44
C ALA A 994 -28.53 -14.29 20.63
N LEU A 995 -27.47 -15.05 20.36
CA LEU A 995 -27.54 -16.36 19.72
C LEU A 995 -28.30 -17.40 20.56
N ALA A 996 -28.04 -17.47 21.88
CA ALA A 996 -28.79 -18.36 22.77
C ALA A 996 -30.29 -18.00 22.79
N ASP A 997 -30.60 -16.72 22.94
CA ASP A 997 -31.97 -16.20 23.01
C ASP A 997 -32.75 -16.36 21.68
N ASN A 998 -32.04 -16.28 20.54
CA ASN A 998 -32.58 -16.57 19.20
C ASN A 998 -32.53 -18.07 18.82
N THR A 999 -32.04 -18.93 19.71
CA THR A 999 -32.12 -20.40 19.60
C THR A 999 -33.25 -20.94 20.47
N VAL A 1000 -33.44 -20.39 21.68
CA VAL A 1000 -34.57 -20.70 22.57
C VAL A 1000 -35.00 -19.42 23.33
N PRO A 1001 -36.30 -19.07 23.36
CA PRO A 1001 -36.78 -17.89 24.09
C PRO A 1001 -36.47 -17.93 25.60
N GLN A 1002 -36.09 -16.78 26.15
CA GLN A 1002 -35.49 -16.63 27.49
C GLN A 1002 -36.30 -17.24 28.65
N GLU A 1003 -37.63 -17.23 28.55
CA GLU A 1003 -38.54 -17.73 29.61
C GLU A 1003 -38.67 -19.26 29.62
N GLN A 1004 -38.25 -19.94 28.55
CA GLN A 1004 -38.43 -21.39 28.41
C GLN A 1004 -37.43 -22.16 29.27
N PHE A 1005 -37.93 -22.90 30.25
CA PHE A 1005 -37.12 -23.87 30.98
C PHE A 1005 -36.70 -25.03 30.07
N LEU A 1006 -35.39 -25.26 29.97
CA LEU A 1006 -34.80 -26.39 29.27
C LEU A 1006 -34.29 -27.42 30.28
N ASP A 1007 -34.93 -28.59 30.32
CA ASP A 1007 -34.36 -29.73 31.01
C ASP A 1007 -33.40 -30.49 30.09
N PHE A 1008 -32.10 -30.21 30.18
CA PHE A 1008 -31.08 -30.90 29.38
C PHE A 1008 -30.88 -32.38 29.74
N ASN A 1009 -31.65 -32.93 30.69
CA ASN A 1009 -31.75 -34.38 30.87
C ASN A 1009 -32.66 -35.02 29.81
N ASN A 1010 -33.66 -34.30 29.30
CA ASN A 1010 -34.49 -34.74 28.18
C ASN A 1010 -33.68 -34.72 26.88
N GLU A 1011 -33.38 -35.90 26.34
CA GLU A 1011 -32.50 -36.07 25.19
C GLU A 1011 -33.08 -35.47 23.90
N ALA A 1012 -34.40 -35.53 23.71
CA ALA A 1012 -35.06 -34.95 22.54
C ALA A 1012 -34.99 -33.41 22.55
N ILE A 1013 -35.23 -32.79 23.71
CA ILE A 1013 -35.07 -31.33 23.87
C ILE A 1013 -33.60 -30.94 23.64
N THR A 1014 -32.67 -31.65 24.27
CA THR A 1014 -31.23 -31.36 24.19
C THR A 1014 -30.71 -31.49 22.75
N ARG A 1015 -31.05 -32.58 22.06
CA ARG A 1015 -30.69 -32.82 20.65
C ARG A 1015 -31.27 -31.77 19.71
N ASN A 1016 -32.51 -31.33 19.94
CA ASN A 1016 -33.12 -30.29 19.13
C ASN A 1016 -32.42 -28.93 19.33
N VAL A 1017 -32.14 -28.53 20.58
CA VAL A 1017 -31.44 -27.26 20.88
C VAL A 1017 -30.02 -27.24 20.32
N ILE A 1018 -29.26 -28.34 20.47
CA ILE A 1018 -27.90 -28.44 19.90
C ILE A 1018 -27.94 -28.40 18.37
N ASN A 1019 -28.86 -29.13 17.72
CA ASN A 1019 -28.98 -29.08 16.26
C ASN A 1019 -29.39 -27.71 15.75
N SER A 1020 -30.35 -27.02 16.37
CA SER A 1020 -30.72 -25.65 15.99
C SER A 1020 -29.54 -24.68 16.06
N LEU A 1021 -28.70 -24.80 17.10
CA LEU A 1021 -27.48 -24.00 17.25
C LEU A 1021 -26.45 -24.30 16.15
N PHE A 1022 -26.17 -25.58 15.90
CA PHE A 1022 -25.23 -26.00 14.86
C PHE A 1022 -25.71 -25.62 13.45
N GLN A 1023 -27.02 -25.73 13.18
CA GLN A 1023 -27.63 -25.32 11.92
C GLN A 1023 -27.52 -23.81 11.72
N ARG A 1024 -27.79 -23.01 12.75
CA ARG A 1024 -27.68 -21.54 12.71
C ARG A 1024 -26.24 -21.02 12.56
N VAL A 1025 -25.23 -21.70 13.12
CA VAL A 1025 -23.83 -21.22 13.15
C VAL A 1025 -22.94 -21.89 12.08
N LEU A 1026 -23.08 -23.19 11.88
CA LEU A 1026 -22.25 -24.00 10.99
C LEU A 1026 -22.99 -24.49 9.73
N THR A 1027 -24.28 -24.17 9.57
CA THR A 1027 -25.10 -24.57 8.41
C THR A 1027 -25.21 -26.09 8.21
N ARG A 1028 -25.12 -26.86 9.29
CA ARG A 1028 -25.31 -28.32 9.34
C ARG A 1028 -25.85 -28.76 10.70
N SER A 1029 -26.38 -29.97 10.80
CA SER A 1029 -26.59 -30.63 12.10
C SER A 1029 -25.26 -30.95 12.80
N ALA A 1030 -25.32 -31.14 14.12
CA ALA A 1030 -24.21 -31.73 14.87
C ALA A 1030 -24.00 -33.20 14.47
N THR A 1031 -22.76 -33.66 14.48
CA THR A 1031 -22.41 -35.09 14.47
C THR A 1031 -22.72 -35.73 15.82
N ASP A 1032 -22.75 -37.06 15.91
CA ASP A 1032 -23.03 -37.74 17.18
C ASP A 1032 -21.97 -37.44 18.27
N GLU A 1033 -20.70 -37.35 17.92
CA GLU A 1033 -19.62 -36.96 18.85
C GLU A 1033 -19.80 -35.52 19.37
N GLU A 1034 -20.11 -34.57 18.48
CA GLU A 1034 -20.39 -33.18 18.87
C GLU A 1034 -21.66 -33.06 19.71
N LEU A 1035 -22.67 -33.87 19.42
CA LEU A 1035 -23.90 -33.95 20.19
C LEU A 1035 -23.62 -34.46 21.62
N GLU A 1036 -22.81 -35.50 21.78
CA GLU A 1036 -22.39 -36.01 23.10
C GLU A 1036 -21.59 -34.96 23.87
N LEU A 1037 -20.58 -34.35 23.24
CA LEU A 1037 -19.73 -33.31 23.85
C LEU A 1037 -20.55 -32.08 24.27
N ALA A 1038 -21.42 -31.57 23.40
CA ALA A 1038 -22.30 -30.44 23.71
C ALA A 1038 -23.34 -30.78 24.79
N THR A 1039 -23.88 -32.00 24.79
CA THR A 1039 -24.78 -32.50 25.85
C THR A 1039 -24.07 -32.55 27.20
N ALA A 1040 -22.84 -33.08 27.24
CA ALA A 1040 -22.02 -33.13 28.44
C ALA A 1040 -21.67 -31.72 28.96
N MET A 1041 -21.32 -30.79 28.07
CA MET A 1041 -21.06 -29.39 28.40
C MET A 1041 -22.29 -28.70 28.99
N LEU A 1042 -23.45 -28.79 28.32
CA LEU A 1042 -24.71 -28.20 28.79
C LEU A 1042 -25.09 -28.72 30.19
N ARG A 1043 -25.09 -30.04 30.39
CA ARG A 1043 -25.41 -30.69 31.67
C ARG A 1043 -24.45 -30.24 32.78
N ARG A 1044 -23.14 -30.21 32.51
CA ARG A 1044 -22.09 -29.77 33.46
C ARG A 1044 -22.24 -28.30 33.83
N HIS A 1045 -22.32 -27.40 32.84
CA HIS A 1045 -22.41 -25.96 33.08
C HIS A 1045 -23.72 -25.59 33.79
N ARG A 1046 -24.84 -26.24 33.45
CA ARG A 1046 -26.12 -26.05 34.16
C ARG A 1046 -26.00 -26.44 35.64
N GLY A 1047 -25.29 -27.53 35.95
CA GLY A 1047 -25.00 -27.94 37.32
C GLY A 1047 -24.16 -26.94 38.12
N GLU A 1048 -23.24 -26.22 37.47
CA GLU A 1048 -22.49 -25.13 38.10
C GLU A 1048 -23.33 -23.86 38.28
N HIS A 1049 -24.04 -23.41 37.24
CA HIS A 1049 -24.88 -22.19 37.30
C HIS A 1049 -26.06 -22.35 38.28
N ALA A 1050 -26.62 -23.56 38.42
CA ALA A 1050 -27.71 -23.86 39.37
C ALA A 1050 -27.32 -23.69 40.85
N LYS A 1051 -26.02 -23.59 41.18
CA LYS A 1051 -25.55 -23.28 42.54
C LYS A 1051 -25.77 -21.80 42.92
N LYS A 1052 -26.10 -20.94 41.95
CA LYS A 1052 -26.20 -19.47 42.11
C LYS A 1052 -27.42 -18.84 41.45
N HIS A 1053 -28.12 -19.56 40.57
CA HIS A 1053 -29.19 -19.03 39.73
C HIS A 1053 -30.40 -19.97 39.68
N ALA A 1054 -31.59 -19.41 39.44
CA ALA A 1054 -32.82 -20.18 39.27
C ALA A 1054 -32.73 -21.17 38.07
N PRO A 1055 -33.51 -22.27 38.05
CA PRO A 1055 -33.35 -23.34 37.06
C PRO A 1055 -33.47 -22.89 35.59
N THR A 1056 -34.29 -21.86 35.29
CA THR A 1056 -34.38 -21.23 33.97
C THR A 1056 -33.06 -20.55 33.58
N GLU A 1057 -32.64 -19.55 34.35
CA GLU A 1057 -31.41 -18.78 34.11
C GLU A 1057 -30.14 -19.67 34.16
N ALA A 1058 -30.11 -20.71 34.98
CA ALA A 1058 -29.01 -21.69 34.97
C ALA A 1058 -28.93 -22.52 33.68
N SER A 1059 -30.09 -22.84 33.08
CA SER A 1059 -30.18 -23.52 31.77
C SER A 1059 -29.82 -22.57 30.64
N ARG A 1060 -30.28 -21.31 30.71
CA ARG A 1060 -29.92 -20.26 29.75
C ARG A 1060 -28.42 -19.95 29.76
N ARG A 1061 -27.78 -19.83 30.94
CA ARG A 1061 -26.34 -19.56 31.06
C ARG A 1061 -25.46 -20.68 30.49
N SER A 1062 -25.86 -21.94 30.66
CA SER A 1062 -25.14 -23.06 30.04
C SER A 1062 -25.30 -23.09 28.51
N LEU A 1063 -26.47 -22.70 27.98
CA LEU A 1063 -26.63 -22.50 26.54
C LEU A 1063 -25.77 -21.34 26.01
N ILE A 1064 -25.65 -20.23 26.74
CA ILE A 1064 -24.76 -19.11 26.39
C ILE A 1064 -23.29 -19.57 26.37
N ASP A 1065 -22.85 -20.38 27.33
CA ASP A 1065 -21.49 -20.95 27.34
C ASP A 1065 -21.25 -21.88 26.14
N LEU A 1066 -22.24 -22.71 25.74
CA LEU A 1066 -22.14 -23.51 24.52
C LEU A 1066 -22.09 -22.63 23.26
N CYS A 1067 -22.87 -21.55 23.20
CA CYS A 1067 -22.84 -20.60 22.08
C CYS A 1067 -21.45 -19.94 21.94
N ARG A 1068 -20.79 -19.58 23.06
CA ARG A 1068 -19.39 -19.08 23.06
C ARG A 1068 -18.40 -20.11 22.52
N ALA A 1069 -18.62 -21.41 22.80
CA ALA A 1069 -17.77 -22.47 22.28
C ALA A 1069 -17.98 -22.70 20.78
N VAL A 1070 -19.24 -22.79 20.31
CA VAL A 1070 -19.56 -23.06 18.89
C VAL A 1070 -19.11 -21.91 17.98
N CYS A 1071 -19.28 -20.64 18.39
CA CYS A 1071 -18.77 -19.48 17.66
C CYS A 1071 -17.24 -19.33 17.67
N ASN A 1072 -16.52 -20.17 18.42
CA ASN A 1072 -15.05 -20.20 18.47
C ASN A 1072 -14.48 -21.49 17.83
N LEU A 1073 -15.31 -22.29 17.16
CA LEU A 1073 -14.86 -23.44 16.37
C LEU A 1073 -14.16 -22.99 15.08
N SER A 1074 -13.18 -23.78 14.63
CA SER A 1074 -12.46 -23.49 13.38
C SER A 1074 -13.39 -23.48 12.17
N GLU A 1075 -14.40 -24.36 12.12
CA GLU A 1075 -15.40 -24.36 11.04
C GLU A 1075 -16.24 -23.08 10.98
N PHE A 1076 -16.41 -22.35 12.08
CA PHE A 1076 -17.06 -21.04 12.04
C PHE A 1076 -16.11 -19.96 11.50
N ALA A 1077 -14.85 -19.94 11.95
CA ALA A 1077 -13.86 -18.90 11.65
C ALA A 1077 -13.18 -19.04 10.27
N TYR A 1078 -13.56 -20.04 9.46
CA TYR A 1078 -13.01 -20.32 8.13
C TYR A 1078 -14.14 -20.46 7.09
N VAL A 1079 -13.79 -20.25 5.82
CA VAL A 1079 -14.73 -20.25 4.68
C VAL A 1079 -15.21 -21.65 4.30
N ASP A 1080 -14.29 -22.61 4.32
CA ASP A 1080 -14.42 -24.00 3.86
C ASP A 1080 -14.45 -24.99 5.04
#